data_AF-A0A409YTF4-F1
#
_entry.id   AF-A0A409YTF4-F1
#
_cell.length_a   1.000
_cell.length_b   1.000
_cell.length_c   1.000
_cell.angle_alpha   90.00
_cell.angle_beta   90.00
_cell.angle_gamma   90.00
#
_symmetry.space_group_name_H-M   'P 1'
#
loop_
_entity.id
_entity.type
_entity.pdbx_description
1 polymer ?
#
loop_
_entity_poly.entity_id
_entity_poly.type
_entity_poly.pdbx_seq_one_letter_code
_entity_poly.pdbx_strand_id
1 'polypeptide(L)'
;MSVISLSDEEQGDASLFVEGEWIGVGRIYDTEQMPAYIVKAKNLQLQIPREFCSILPHPSASVSTLLEIELPQQADPHSELLVDDLKKHWFHRDPPFSDISVLFHRPIPSLDCLRELEKAFGQAWLDGCKSVSDERTKEAFERFPVWVIRFWREMAHVSSGQSMWRRSLMWLETEKRLANEGAGTTVKEVVGQAERVLTALKWLPWNSPMAFKGIKGRAIYNTLQLTGFLGSGWLTDTHIDIMLEVLPEQSPNVSQPRNAIAIPMSFYHLITFRLDYHLSQPKDKMRDSYLGKLANQIKESNVHRLYFPVHVNNNHWVAGRIDFENKTISYADSLSVFGGIHSKFHKQLTRWLRFWFGKSFAKSRSKIPFVHARQSDSFSCGIITLNAIEHALSGEPLWTDAKATFERLKWFLRAIDFLAANLNPTSVSLLPAQIDSHDLWDSDTEHNSNVQASGSDLIEVASSSESSYSDGFVGSEFSGSGDSPRGDVEVLSGAPSLAVDPPPRSPSMNSFNLKQPFQSGQLPSCIARPSSSLSQSSNISTSSQNRSQAATSNNQIPSGASESSNSHIVSNVEKQKAPGKSRSAVNGRKLRKKTGTQSFPADNSSTRYRSWRTKILKEDPEAGFDDKDRPFQAQCSTCQVWVRGKGGGDTTRFKNHKKICLPPQDEDEEKKPPKKKAKKSEGSTCIAFGVSMLIRFWPGPELSRSGYQPQPKKNVTTLNPPTAVVPCPGLTSREDARIGTYLHRTAYKSGGGRAKHVVAVEMFGETYSRLTYEQKEEVRKRRETEMRWILQPSSERIISSTCDGHVPDPAGSSSSSSTGSSTPQPCHQCLAVLSLHAFTNSLNRKPPASTKDYLHANHEIRVGHLPGKS
;
A
#
# COMPACT_ATOMS: atom_id res chain seq x y z
N MET A 1 42.63 11.78 -31.05
CA MET A 1 41.59 11.90 -32.09
C MET A 1 40.41 12.63 -31.49
N SER A 2 39.81 13.51 -32.29
CA SER A 2 39.15 14.76 -31.93
C SER A 2 38.06 14.68 -30.86
N VAL A 3 38.22 15.55 -29.85
CA VAL A 3 37.20 15.90 -28.86
C VAL A 3 36.11 16.70 -29.57
N ILE A 4 34.89 16.16 -29.62
CA ILE A 4 33.71 16.91 -30.03
C ILE A 4 33.28 17.71 -28.80
N SER A 5 33.59 19.02 -28.80
CA SER A 5 32.99 19.97 -27.88
C SER A 5 31.52 20.13 -28.25
N LEU A 6 30.63 19.81 -27.32
CA LEU A 6 29.26 20.31 -27.36
C LEU A 6 29.33 21.80 -27.01
N SER A 7 29.08 22.65 -28.00
CA SER A 7 28.99 24.10 -27.84
C SER A 7 27.60 24.45 -27.30
N ASP A 8 27.49 24.56 -25.98
CA ASP A 8 26.38 25.21 -25.28
C ASP A 8 26.47 26.74 -25.49
N GLU A 9 26.17 27.20 -26.71
CA GLU A 9 26.23 28.62 -27.12
C GLU A 9 24.89 29.36 -27.01
N GLU A 10 23.99 28.97 -26.10
CA GLU A 10 22.96 29.92 -25.63
C GLU A 10 23.49 30.71 -24.42
N GLN A 11 24.33 31.68 -24.77
CA GLN A 11 24.78 32.82 -23.99
C GLN A 11 23.60 33.69 -23.53
N GLY A 12 23.01 33.34 -22.40
CA GLY A 12 22.23 34.24 -21.57
C GLY A 12 22.91 34.37 -20.21
N ASP A 13 23.86 35.29 -20.11
CA ASP A 13 24.52 35.74 -18.88
C ASP A 13 24.72 34.65 -17.81
N ALA A 14 25.64 33.72 -18.08
CA ALA A 14 26.14 32.75 -17.11
C ALA A 14 26.96 33.50 -16.04
N SER A 15 26.26 34.30 -15.23
CA SER A 15 26.81 35.00 -14.09
C SER A 15 27.55 33.99 -13.22
N LEU A 16 28.87 34.17 -13.15
CA LEU A 16 29.72 33.38 -12.29
C LEU A 16 29.29 33.61 -10.84
N PHE A 17 29.17 32.54 -10.07
CA PHE A 17 28.89 32.64 -8.64
C PHE A 17 30.00 33.46 -7.94
N VAL A 18 29.64 34.61 -7.39
CA VAL A 18 30.54 35.46 -6.59
C VAL A 18 30.24 35.25 -5.11
N GLU A 19 31.12 34.54 -4.39
CA GLU A 19 30.90 34.14 -3.00
C GLU A 19 30.54 35.32 -2.08
N GLY A 20 31.24 36.45 -2.22
CA GLY A 20 31.07 37.64 -1.37
C GLY A 20 29.71 38.35 -1.50
N GLU A 21 28.92 38.05 -2.54
CA GLU A 21 27.57 38.63 -2.71
C GLU A 21 26.46 37.79 -2.07
N TRP A 22 26.76 36.53 -1.74
CA TRP A 22 25.77 35.51 -1.38
C TRP A 22 26.05 34.88 -0.01
N ILE A 23 27.30 34.64 0.33
CA ILE A 23 27.69 33.91 1.54
C ILE A 23 27.99 34.88 2.68
N GLY A 24 27.32 34.70 3.82
CA GLY A 24 27.50 35.48 5.04
C GLY A 24 26.86 36.88 5.01
N VAL A 25 26.09 37.22 3.97
CA VAL A 25 25.50 38.55 3.76
C VAL A 25 24.03 38.66 4.20
N GLY A 26 23.48 37.61 4.84
CA GLY A 26 22.09 37.60 5.33
C GLY A 26 21.04 37.41 4.23
N ARG A 27 21.40 36.78 3.11
CA ARG A 27 20.45 36.39 2.06
C ARG A 27 19.60 35.20 2.51
N ILE A 28 18.37 35.14 2.02
CA ILE A 28 17.45 34.03 2.27
C ILE A 28 17.50 33.08 1.07
N TYR A 29 17.68 31.78 1.35
CA TYR A 29 17.62 30.73 0.34
C TYR A 29 16.16 30.34 0.10
N ASP A 30 15.59 30.84 -0.99
CA ASP A 30 14.27 30.43 -1.49
C ASP A 30 14.44 29.56 -2.75
N THR A 31 14.17 28.27 -2.62
CA THR A 31 14.33 27.28 -3.71
C THR A 31 13.59 27.67 -4.99
N GLU A 32 12.46 28.36 -4.91
CA GLU A 32 11.66 28.75 -6.08
C GLU A 32 12.19 30.02 -6.75
N GLN A 33 12.88 30.89 -6.00
CA GLN A 33 13.35 32.19 -6.49
C GLN A 33 14.87 32.24 -6.70
N MET A 34 15.62 31.21 -6.32
CA MET A 34 17.08 31.22 -6.44
C MET A 34 17.54 31.16 -7.90
N PRO A 35 18.47 32.04 -8.31
CA PRO A 35 19.07 31.95 -9.63
C PRO A 35 19.74 30.60 -9.87
N ALA A 36 19.64 30.07 -11.10
CA ALA A 36 20.14 28.75 -11.45
C ALA A 36 21.63 28.56 -11.15
N TYR A 37 22.46 29.60 -11.31
CA TYR A 37 23.89 29.54 -11.00
C TYR A 37 24.18 29.38 -9.50
N ILE A 38 23.31 29.91 -8.62
CA ILE A 38 23.38 29.69 -7.16
C ILE A 38 23.03 28.26 -6.82
N VAL A 39 21.96 27.72 -7.42
CA VAL A 39 21.55 26.32 -7.22
C VAL A 39 22.66 25.37 -7.69
N LYS A 40 23.28 25.65 -8.84
CA LYS A 40 24.43 24.90 -9.36
C LYS A 40 25.63 24.98 -8.41
N ALA A 41 26.00 26.17 -7.93
CA ALA A 41 27.10 26.35 -6.99
C ALA A 41 26.86 25.62 -5.66
N LYS A 42 25.64 25.67 -5.11
CA LYS A 42 25.24 24.86 -3.94
C LYS A 42 25.43 23.37 -4.21
N ASN A 43 24.94 22.87 -5.34
CA ASN A 43 25.01 21.45 -5.67
C ASN A 43 26.47 20.97 -5.84
N LEU A 44 27.37 21.82 -6.33
CA LEU A 44 28.81 21.54 -6.37
C LEU A 44 29.41 21.36 -4.97
N GLN A 45 28.94 22.11 -3.96
CA GLN A 45 29.39 21.91 -2.57
C GLN A 45 28.96 20.55 -1.99
N LEU A 46 27.84 20.00 -2.45
CA LEU A 46 27.36 18.67 -2.06
C LEU A 46 27.96 17.53 -2.90
N GLN A 47 28.74 17.84 -3.93
CA GLN A 47 29.33 16.81 -4.80
C GLN A 47 30.39 16.02 -4.04
N ILE A 48 30.23 14.70 -3.99
CA ILE A 48 31.21 13.80 -3.38
C ILE A 48 32.51 13.87 -4.22
N PRO A 49 33.68 14.17 -3.62
CA PRO A 49 34.94 14.19 -4.35
C PRO A 49 35.26 12.81 -4.95
N ARG A 50 35.91 12.81 -6.12
CA ARG A 50 36.12 11.59 -6.93
C ARG A 50 36.89 10.50 -6.18
N GLU A 51 37.83 10.90 -5.34
CA GLU A 51 38.62 10.03 -4.47
C GLU A 51 37.78 9.28 -3.44
N PHE A 52 36.60 9.81 -3.07
CA PHE A 52 35.68 9.16 -2.14
C PHE A 52 34.55 8.40 -2.86
N CYS A 53 34.35 8.59 -4.17
CA CYS A 53 33.34 7.85 -4.93
C CYS A 53 33.63 6.34 -4.97
N SER A 54 34.90 5.93 -4.89
CA SER A 54 35.31 4.51 -4.91
C SER A 54 34.91 3.74 -3.66
N ILE A 55 34.60 4.44 -2.56
CA ILE A 55 34.13 3.85 -1.31
C ILE A 55 32.70 3.34 -1.47
N LEU A 56 31.87 4.06 -2.22
CA LEU A 56 30.50 3.65 -2.48
C LEU A 56 30.52 2.47 -3.45
N PRO A 57 29.84 1.35 -3.15
CA PRO A 57 29.68 0.26 -4.09
C PRO A 57 29.09 0.78 -5.41
N HIS A 58 29.89 0.75 -6.47
CA HIS A 58 29.47 1.28 -7.76
C HIS A 58 28.20 0.56 -8.24
N PRO A 59 27.20 1.24 -8.85
CA PRO A 59 25.96 0.60 -9.33
C PRO A 59 26.18 -0.58 -10.28
N SER A 60 27.32 -0.61 -10.97
CA SER A 60 27.74 -1.70 -11.86
C SER A 60 28.38 -2.90 -11.16
N ALA A 61 28.68 -2.82 -9.86
CA ALA A 61 29.17 -3.96 -9.09
C ALA A 61 28.13 -5.07 -9.11
N SER A 62 28.55 -6.33 -9.07
CA SER A 62 27.59 -7.43 -9.11
C SER A 62 26.78 -7.50 -7.82
N VAL A 63 25.60 -8.12 -7.87
CA VAL A 63 24.78 -8.39 -6.67
C VAL A 63 25.60 -9.19 -5.65
N SER A 64 26.34 -10.21 -6.07
CA SER A 64 27.20 -10.98 -5.16
C SER A 64 28.24 -10.10 -4.46
N THR A 65 28.97 -9.25 -5.21
CA THR A 65 29.94 -8.32 -4.61
C THR A 65 29.26 -7.36 -3.63
N LEU A 66 28.09 -6.81 -3.97
CA LEU A 66 27.35 -5.95 -3.04
C LEU A 66 27.02 -6.68 -1.74
N LEU A 67 26.56 -7.94 -1.81
CA LEU A 67 26.11 -8.69 -0.64
C LEU A 67 27.24 -9.05 0.33
N GLU A 68 28.46 -9.17 -0.17
CA GLU A 68 29.70 -9.45 0.60
C GLU A 68 30.22 -8.22 1.35
N ILE A 69 29.87 -7.00 0.92
CA ILE A 69 30.35 -5.77 1.55
C ILE A 69 29.61 -5.54 2.88
N GLU A 70 30.37 -5.29 3.95
CA GLU A 70 29.82 -4.80 5.20
C GLU A 70 29.54 -3.30 5.08
N LEU A 71 28.26 -2.92 5.12
CA LEU A 71 27.83 -1.53 5.06
C LEU A 71 27.44 -1.03 6.45
N PRO A 72 27.63 0.27 6.74
CA PRO A 72 27.13 0.85 7.98
C PRO A 72 25.61 0.70 8.08
N GLN A 73 25.14 0.43 9.29
CA GLN A 73 23.71 0.30 9.56
C GLN A 73 23.02 1.67 9.42
N GLN A 74 21.80 1.69 8.90
CA GLN A 74 20.99 2.90 8.94
C GLN A 74 20.35 3.05 10.31
N ALA A 75 20.43 4.25 10.89
CA ALA A 75 19.81 4.56 12.17
C ALA A 75 18.27 4.45 12.09
N ASP A 76 17.67 4.04 13.20
CA ASP A 76 16.22 3.96 13.33
C ASP A 76 15.63 5.38 13.30
N PRO A 77 14.66 5.70 12.44
CA PRO A 77 13.96 6.99 12.45
C PRO A 77 13.43 7.40 13.84
N HIS A 78 13.08 6.43 14.69
CA HIS A 78 12.60 6.71 16.05
C HIS A 78 13.73 7.07 17.04
N SER A 79 14.96 6.63 16.77
CA SER A 79 16.13 6.99 17.58
C SER A 79 16.59 8.41 17.31
N GLU A 80 16.22 8.95 16.15
CA GLU A 80 16.46 10.33 15.75
C GLU A 80 15.24 11.17 16.10
N LEU A 81 15.01 11.41 17.40
CA LEU A 81 14.07 12.44 17.81
C LEU A 81 14.55 13.78 17.23
N LEU A 82 13.94 14.18 16.12
CA LEU A 82 14.06 15.49 15.49
C LEU A 82 13.55 16.53 16.49
N VAL A 83 14.37 16.87 17.48
CA VAL A 83 14.18 18.11 18.21
C VAL A 83 14.42 19.19 17.15
N ASP A 84 13.39 19.95 16.79
CA ASP A 84 13.46 20.95 15.71
C ASP A 84 14.63 21.94 15.86
N ASP A 85 15.10 22.13 17.10
CA ASP A 85 16.29 22.94 17.41
C ASP A 85 17.64 22.29 17.03
N LEU A 86 17.72 20.95 16.90
CA LEU A 86 18.96 20.27 16.52
C LEU A 86 19.45 20.73 15.14
N LYS A 87 18.56 21.09 14.21
CA LYS A 87 18.91 21.48 12.83
C LYS A 87 19.92 22.64 12.76
N LYS A 88 19.91 23.55 13.75
CA LYS A 88 20.86 24.67 13.85
C LYS A 88 22.26 24.24 14.28
N HIS A 89 22.37 23.09 14.94
CA HIS A 89 23.63 22.60 15.50
C HIS A 89 24.44 21.76 14.51
N TRP A 90 23.79 21.14 13.50
CA TRP A 90 24.50 20.33 12.51
C TRP A 90 25.48 21.13 11.64
N PHE A 91 25.25 22.43 11.42
CA PHE A 91 26.06 23.22 10.50
C PHE A 91 26.97 24.19 11.24
N HIS A 92 28.25 24.23 10.85
CA HIS A 92 29.24 25.11 11.47
C HIS A 92 29.94 26.00 10.45
N ARG A 93 30.28 27.22 10.88
CA ARG A 93 31.09 28.18 10.10
C ARG A 93 32.57 27.80 10.00
N ASP A 94 33.02 26.95 10.92
CA ASP A 94 34.39 26.47 10.97
C ASP A 94 34.66 25.45 9.84
N PRO A 95 35.91 25.37 9.34
CA PRO A 95 36.28 24.40 8.32
C PRO A 95 36.19 22.95 8.84
N PRO A 96 36.00 21.97 7.94
CA PRO A 96 36.03 20.56 8.32
C PRO A 96 37.45 20.16 8.76
N PHE A 97 37.55 19.28 9.77
CA PHE A 97 38.84 18.76 10.26
C PHE A 97 38.81 17.28 10.65
N SER A 98 37.63 16.64 10.63
CA SER A 98 37.50 15.22 10.96
C SER A 98 38.02 14.30 9.87
N ASP A 99 38.55 13.15 10.28
CA ASP A 99 38.87 12.06 9.37
C ASP A 99 37.58 11.44 8.80
N ILE A 100 37.50 11.32 7.48
CA ILE A 100 36.35 10.73 6.76
C ILE A 100 36.23 9.22 7.05
N SER A 101 37.32 8.55 7.43
CA SER A 101 37.33 7.09 7.65
C SER A 101 36.33 6.64 8.72
N VAL A 102 36.02 7.50 9.70
CA VAL A 102 35.05 7.21 10.77
C VAL A 102 33.64 6.99 10.23
N LEU A 103 33.31 7.53 9.04
CA LEU A 103 31.99 7.40 8.43
C LEU A 103 31.68 5.96 7.99
N PHE A 104 32.69 5.10 7.81
CA PHE A 104 32.48 3.71 7.38
C PHE A 104 31.92 2.81 8.50
N HIS A 105 32.20 3.18 9.74
CA HIS A 105 31.75 2.43 10.92
C HIS A 105 30.58 3.11 11.63
N ARG A 106 30.24 4.33 11.21
CA ARG A 106 29.18 5.13 11.82
C ARG A 106 27.81 4.78 11.23
N PRO A 107 26.76 4.67 12.06
CA PRO A 107 25.41 4.51 11.55
C PRO A 107 25.00 5.66 10.63
N ILE A 108 24.41 5.34 9.48
CA ILE A 108 23.91 6.32 8.51
C ILE A 108 22.70 7.04 9.11
N PRO A 109 22.55 8.37 8.98
CA PRO A 109 21.30 9.03 9.35
C PRO A 109 20.05 8.46 8.64
N SER A 110 18.90 8.59 9.29
CA SER A 110 17.63 8.19 8.66
C SER A 110 17.39 9.02 7.39
N LEU A 111 16.65 8.47 6.42
CA LEU A 111 16.35 9.19 5.17
C LEU A 111 15.60 10.50 5.42
N ASP A 112 14.76 10.58 6.45
CA ASP A 112 14.04 11.80 6.80
C ASP A 112 14.99 12.86 7.37
N CYS A 113 15.92 12.46 8.25
CA CYS A 113 16.99 13.35 8.71
C CYS A 113 17.84 13.88 7.55
N LEU A 114 18.28 12.99 6.64
CA LEU A 114 19.06 13.41 5.47
C LEU A 114 18.28 14.37 4.56
N ARG A 115 16.98 14.13 4.34
CA ARG A 115 16.12 15.04 3.56
C ARG A 115 16.04 16.42 4.21
N GLU A 116 15.88 16.47 5.53
CA GLU A 116 15.84 17.73 6.27
C GLU A 116 17.19 18.46 6.26
N LEU A 117 18.31 17.75 6.38
CA LEU A 117 19.65 18.33 6.26
C LEU A 117 19.89 18.92 4.87
N GLU A 118 19.51 18.21 3.81
CA GLU A 118 19.63 18.71 2.43
C GLU A 118 18.75 19.94 2.17
N LYS A 119 17.55 19.96 2.75
CA LYS A 119 16.65 21.10 2.70
C LYS A 119 17.22 22.31 3.46
N ALA A 120 17.80 22.09 4.64
CA ALA A 120 18.40 23.14 5.46
C ALA A 120 19.75 23.65 4.90
N PHE A 121 20.46 22.82 4.13
CA PHE A 121 21.79 23.15 3.62
C PHE A 121 21.82 24.43 2.79
N GLY A 122 20.78 24.69 1.98
CA GLY A 122 20.72 25.90 1.16
C GLY A 122 20.88 27.18 1.98
N GLN A 123 20.12 27.31 3.07
CA GLN A 123 20.22 28.47 3.97
C GLN A 123 21.53 28.43 4.78
N ALA A 124 21.91 27.27 5.34
CA ALA A 124 23.13 27.16 6.12
C ALA A 124 24.39 27.55 5.32
N TRP A 125 24.44 27.17 4.04
CA TRP A 125 25.50 27.57 3.12
C TRP A 125 25.52 29.09 2.92
N LEU A 126 24.38 29.74 2.63
CA LEU A 126 24.29 31.20 2.54
C LEU A 126 24.63 31.91 3.86
N ASP A 127 24.43 31.27 5.01
CA ASP A 127 24.79 31.80 6.34
C ASP A 127 26.29 31.69 6.66
N GLY A 128 27.08 31.12 5.74
CA GLY A 128 28.53 30.97 5.86
C GLY A 128 29.00 29.67 6.51
N CYS A 129 28.13 28.66 6.64
CA CYS A 129 28.54 27.36 7.14
C CYS A 129 29.40 26.59 6.12
N LYS A 130 30.48 25.97 6.61
CA LYS A 130 31.52 25.28 5.83
C LYS A 130 31.65 23.79 6.17
N SER A 131 31.07 23.35 7.28
CA SER A 131 31.13 21.96 7.73
C SER A 131 29.81 21.50 8.35
N VAL A 132 29.68 20.18 8.50
CA VAL A 132 28.55 19.49 9.12
C VAL A 132 29.04 18.57 10.25
N SER A 133 28.30 18.48 11.34
CA SER A 133 28.58 17.62 12.49
C SER A 133 27.45 16.63 12.71
N ASP A 134 27.78 15.39 13.05
CA ASP A 134 26.81 14.35 13.36
C ASP A 134 26.42 14.41 14.85
N GLU A 135 25.44 15.23 15.18
CA GLU A 135 24.96 15.46 16.56
C GLU A 135 24.45 14.21 17.28
N ARG A 136 24.27 13.10 16.56
CA ARG A 136 23.85 11.81 17.14
C ARG A 136 25.01 11.13 17.88
N THR A 137 26.26 11.51 17.59
CA THR A 137 27.42 11.01 18.31
C THR A 137 27.72 11.91 19.51
N LYS A 138 28.23 11.33 20.60
CA LYS A 138 28.63 12.10 21.79
C LYS A 138 29.94 12.89 21.57
N GLU A 139 30.54 12.77 20.38
CA GLU A 139 31.81 13.37 20.02
C GLU A 139 31.54 14.75 19.40
N ALA A 140 31.14 15.69 20.26
CA ALA A 140 30.71 17.06 19.91
C ALA A 140 31.76 17.95 19.19
N PHE A 141 32.89 17.37 18.78
CA PHE A 141 33.97 18.07 18.10
C PHE A 141 34.10 17.70 16.63
N GLU A 142 33.49 16.63 16.14
CA GLU A 142 33.74 16.21 14.77
C GLU A 142 33.06 17.13 13.75
N ARG A 143 33.82 17.59 12.75
CA ARG A 143 33.34 18.46 11.66
C ARG A 143 33.75 17.90 10.32
N PHE A 144 32.77 17.46 9.58
CA PHE A 144 32.91 16.88 8.25
C PHE A 144 32.66 17.91 7.16
N PRO A 145 33.21 17.72 5.95
CA PRO A 145 32.82 18.50 4.79
C PRO A 145 31.33 18.36 4.50
N VAL A 146 30.69 19.41 3.98
CA VAL A 146 29.24 19.42 3.73
C VAL A 146 28.78 18.37 2.71
N TRP A 147 29.66 17.91 1.81
CA TRP A 147 29.36 16.82 0.87
C TRP A 147 29.06 15.48 1.56
N VAL A 148 29.41 15.33 2.84
CA VAL A 148 29.10 14.12 3.62
C VAL A 148 27.59 13.87 3.73
N ILE A 149 26.76 14.91 3.64
CA ILE A 149 25.30 14.76 3.56
C ILE A 149 24.91 13.94 2.32
N ARG A 150 25.49 14.24 1.15
CA ARG A 150 25.25 13.46 -0.08
C ARG A 150 25.83 12.06 0.06
N PHE A 151 27.03 11.92 0.63
CA PHE A 151 27.64 10.60 0.86
C PHE A 151 26.73 9.69 1.70
N TRP A 152 26.20 10.17 2.82
CA TRP A 152 25.26 9.40 3.64
C TRP A 152 23.98 9.05 2.87
N ARG A 153 23.44 9.96 2.06
CA ARG A 153 22.28 9.67 1.21
C ARG A 153 22.57 8.55 0.22
N GLU A 154 23.70 8.60 -0.48
CA GLU A 154 24.10 7.54 -1.40
C GLU A 154 24.34 6.22 -0.67
N MET A 155 25.01 6.25 0.47
CA MET A 155 25.24 5.05 1.28
C MET A 155 23.93 4.46 1.81
N ALA A 156 22.96 5.28 2.22
CA ALA A 156 21.63 4.81 2.62
C ALA A 156 20.91 4.12 1.46
N HIS A 157 21.02 4.66 0.25
CA HIS A 157 20.46 4.04 -0.95
C HIS A 157 21.12 2.69 -1.28
N VAL A 158 22.46 2.61 -1.19
CA VAL A 158 23.20 1.34 -1.35
C VAL A 158 22.78 0.33 -0.28
N SER A 159 22.69 0.74 0.99
CA SER A 159 22.29 -0.12 2.12
C SER A 159 20.86 -0.65 1.97
N SER A 160 19.94 0.20 1.50
CA SER A 160 18.58 -0.20 1.12
C SER A 160 18.59 -1.24 -0.02
N GLY A 161 19.36 -0.98 -1.08
CA GLY A 161 19.52 -1.91 -2.20
C GLY A 161 20.09 -3.27 -1.77
N GLN A 162 21.13 -3.27 -0.94
CA GLN A 162 21.71 -4.48 -0.36
C GLN A 162 20.67 -5.25 0.47
N SER A 163 19.87 -4.55 1.27
CA SER A 163 18.80 -5.15 2.07
C SER A 163 17.69 -5.77 1.22
N MET A 164 17.34 -5.14 0.08
CA MET A 164 16.41 -5.73 -0.89
C MET A 164 16.97 -7.02 -1.50
N TRP A 165 18.22 -7.00 -1.96
CA TRP A 165 18.87 -8.20 -2.51
C TRP A 165 19.05 -9.32 -1.49
N ARG A 166 19.39 -9.02 -0.23
CA ARG A 166 19.44 -10.02 0.85
C ARG A 166 18.09 -10.70 1.06
N ARG A 167 16.99 -9.93 1.08
CA ARG A 167 15.63 -10.49 1.18
C ARG A 167 15.29 -11.38 0.00
N SER A 168 15.63 -10.96 -1.22
CA SER A 168 15.43 -11.77 -2.43
C SER A 168 16.23 -13.07 -2.41
N LEU A 169 17.47 -13.05 -1.92
CA LEU A 169 18.29 -14.25 -1.78
C LEU A 169 17.72 -15.21 -0.73
N MET A 170 17.33 -14.72 0.45
CA MET A 170 16.69 -15.54 1.48
C MET A 170 15.39 -16.19 0.99
N TRP A 171 14.57 -15.43 0.25
CA TRP A 171 13.36 -15.96 -0.38
C TRP A 171 13.71 -17.07 -1.38
N LEU A 172 14.68 -16.84 -2.26
CA LEU A 172 15.12 -17.81 -3.26
C LEU A 172 15.63 -19.11 -2.63
N GLU A 173 16.42 -19.02 -1.57
CA GLU A 173 16.93 -20.18 -0.83
C GLU A 173 15.80 -20.95 -0.14
N THR A 174 14.82 -20.24 0.42
CA THR A 174 13.63 -20.83 1.05
C THR A 174 12.82 -21.60 0.01
N GLU A 175 12.52 -20.99 -1.14
CA GLU A 175 11.78 -21.64 -2.23
C GLU A 175 12.54 -22.84 -2.81
N LYS A 176 13.87 -22.74 -2.96
CA LYS A 176 14.71 -23.86 -3.38
C LYS A 176 14.65 -25.02 -2.39
N ARG A 177 14.68 -24.75 -1.07
CA ARG A 177 14.55 -25.76 -0.02
C ARG A 177 13.17 -26.42 -0.06
N LEU A 178 12.10 -25.63 -0.10
CA LEU A 178 10.73 -26.14 -0.16
C LEU A 178 10.48 -26.99 -1.41
N ALA A 179 11.05 -26.58 -2.54
CA ALA A 179 11.03 -27.39 -3.76
C ALA A 179 11.71 -28.74 -3.52
N ASN A 180 12.94 -28.76 -2.99
CA ASN A 180 13.68 -30.02 -2.72
C ASN A 180 12.96 -30.98 -1.77
N GLU A 181 12.16 -30.46 -0.83
CA GLU A 181 11.36 -31.26 0.12
C GLU A 181 10.08 -31.83 -0.52
N GLY A 182 9.60 -31.24 -1.61
CA GLY A 182 8.40 -31.68 -2.32
C GLY A 182 8.65 -32.86 -3.27
N ALA A 183 7.62 -33.69 -3.48
CA ALA A 183 7.60 -34.71 -4.53
C ALA A 183 6.83 -34.17 -5.76
N GLY A 184 7.48 -33.93 -6.90
CA GLY A 184 6.80 -33.53 -8.13
C GLY A 184 7.72 -33.03 -9.25
N THR A 185 7.19 -32.88 -10.47
CA THR A 185 7.93 -32.33 -11.63
C THR A 185 8.24 -30.84 -11.49
N THR A 186 7.32 -30.07 -10.91
CA THR A 186 7.48 -28.62 -10.65
C THR A 186 8.67 -28.31 -9.76
N VAL A 187 9.07 -29.25 -8.90
CA VAL A 187 10.26 -29.14 -8.03
C VAL A 187 11.53 -28.98 -8.87
N LYS A 188 11.74 -29.86 -9.86
CA LYS A 188 12.96 -29.83 -10.69
C LYS A 188 13.06 -28.52 -11.49
N GLU A 189 11.93 -28.02 -11.96
CA GLU A 189 11.85 -26.77 -12.70
C GLU A 189 12.21 -25.56 -11.83
N VAL A 190 11.64 -25.46 -10.62
CA VAL A 190 11.93 -24.38 -9.66
C VAL A 190 13.39 -24.41 -9.22
N VAL A 191 13.92 -25.58 -8.87
CA VAL A 191 15.32 -25.74 -8.44
C VAL A 191 16.27 -25.33 -9.56
N GLY A 192 16.05 -25.79 -10.79
CA GLY A 192 16.87 -25.43 -11.94
C GLY A 192 16.83 -23.94 -12.26
N GLN A 193 15.66 -23.30 -12.16
CA GLN A 193 15.56 -21.85 -12.34
C GLN A 193 16.24 -21.09 -11.19
N ALA A 194 16.10 -21.53 -9.95
CA ALA A 194 16.75 -20.89 -8.81
C ALA A 194 18.29 -20.93 -8.94
N GLU A 195 18.85 -22.04 -9.44
CA GLU A 195 20.29 -22.15 -9.71
C GLU A 195 20.77 -21.24 -10.84
N ARG A 196 19.95 -21.07 -11.88
CA ARG A 196 20.21 -20.07 -12.93
C ARG A 196 20.19 -18.66 -12.37
N VAL A 197 19.24 -18.34 -11.48
CA VAL A 197 19.17 -17.04 -10.81
C VAL A 197 20.44 -16.81 -9.97
N LEU A 198 20.81 -17.75 -9.10
CA LEU A 198 22.03 -17.65 -8.29
C LEU A 198 23.29 -17.45 -9.14
N THR A 199 23.35 -18.11 -10.30
CA THR A 199 24.45 -17.91 -11.27
C THR A 199 24.43 -16.50 -11.87
N ALA A 200 23.25 -15.98 -12.19
CA ALA A 200 23.08 -14.63 -12.72
C ALA A 200 23.51 -13.55 -11.72
N LEU A 201 23.21 -13.70 -10.42
CA LEU A 201 23.57 -12.74 -9.38
C LEU A 201 25.08 -12.48 -9.26
N LYS A 202 25.93 -13.41 -9.72
CA LYS A 202 27.39 -13.27 -9.71
C LYS A 202 27.92 -12.19 -10.65
N TRP A 203 27.19 -11.93 -11.74
CA TRP A 203 27.61 -10.96 -12.76
C TRP A 203 26.57 -9.85 -13.00
N LEU A 204 25.32 -10.03 -12.54
CA LEU A 204 24.27 -9.03 -12.66
C LEU A 204 24.63 -7.79 -11.83
N PRO A 205 24.71 -6.59 -12.44
CA PRO A 205 24.86 -5.36 -11.70
C PRO A 205 23.76 -5.15 -10.66
N TRP A 206 24.07 -4.63 -9.47
CA TRP A 206 23.07 -4.52 -8.41
C TRP A 206 22.07 -3.38 -8.62
N ASN A 207 22.46 -2.30 -9.31
CA ASN A 207 21.60 -1.15 -9.60
C ASN A 207 22.00 -0.37 -10.87
N SER A 208 22.39 -1.08 -11.93
CA SER A 208 22.67 -0.43 -13.21
C SER A 208 21.38 -0.08 -13.97
N PRO A 209 21.38 1.03 -14.72
CA PRO A 209 20.37 1.32 -15.72
C PRO A 209 20.17 0.17 -16.70
N MET A 210 18.91 -0.10 -17.04
CA MET A 210 18.46 -1.06 -18.03
C MET A 210 17.73 -0.28 -19.12
N ALA A 211 18.23 -0.36 -20.35
CA ALA A 211 17.59 0.27 -21.50
C ALA A 211 16.58 -0.70 -22.12
N PHE A 212 15.31 -0.29 -22.16
CA PHE A 212 14.28 -1.02 -22.89
C PHE A 212 13.74 -0.19 -24.06
N LYS A 213 13.40 -0.88 -25.16
CA LYS A 213 13.10 -0.26 -26.45
C LYS A 213 11.68 0.32 -26.54
N GLY A 214 10.75 -0.11 -25.68
CA GLY A 214 9.31 0.07 -25.86
C GLY A 214 8.82 1.49 -25.62
N ILE A 215 9.57 2.30 -24.87
CA ILE A 215 9.26 3.70 -24.62
C ILE A 215 10.37 4.52 -25.25
N LYS A 216 10.10 5.10 -26.43
CA LYS A 216 11.00 6.04 -27.12
C LYS A 216 11.34 7.22 -26.19
N GLY A 217 12.34 7.04 -25.34
CA GLY A 217 13.13 8.09 -24.71
C GLY A 217 12.95 8.41 -23.22
N ARG A 218 12.32 7.61 -22.33
CA ARG A 218 12.18 8.06 -20.90
C ARG A 218 12.22 7.05 -19.76
N ALA A 219 11.89 5.77 -19.95
CA ALA A 219 11.88 4.86 -18.81
C ALA A 219 13.26 4.22 -18.63
N ILE A 220 14.06 4.79 -17.73
CA ILE A 220 15.28 4.16 -17.24
C ILE A 220 14.87 3.30 -16.06
N TYR A 221 14.86 1.99 -16.26
CA TYR A 221 14.71 1.02 -15.18
C TYR A 221 16.08 0.69 -14.61
N ASN A 222 16.15 0.21 -13.38
CA ASN A 222 17.40 -0.24 -12.78
C ASN A 222 17.31 -1.72 -12.40
N THR A 223 18.44 -2.43 -12.46
CA THR A 223 18.48 -3.86 -12.08
C THR A 223 17.99 -4.13 -10.67
N LEU A 224 18.07 -3.15 -9.74
CA LEU A 224 17.51 -3.24 -8.40
C LEU A 224 16.00 -3.54 -8.40
N GLN A 225 15.26 -3.04 -9.40
CA GLN A 225 13.82 -3.28 -9.52
C GLN A 225 13.51 -4.77 -9.74
N LEU A 226 14.44 -5.56 -10.30
CA LEU A 226 14.23 -6.99 -10.53
C LEU A 226 14.07 -7.79 -9.23
N THR A 227 14.48 -7.24 -8.08
CA THR A 227 14.25 -7.85 -6.75
C THR A 227 12.77 -8.12 -6.48
N GLY A 228 11.84 -7.32 -7.03
CA GLY A 228 10.41 -7.53 -6.82
C GLY A 228 9.85 -8.77 -7.49
N PHE A 229 10.55 -9.36 -8.47
CA PHE A 229 10.24 -10.71 -8.97
C PHE A 229 10.65 -11.79 -7.98
N LEU A 230 11.76 -11.61 -7.27
CA LEU A 230 12.33 -12.55 -6.30
C LEU A 230 11.75 -12.33 -4.90
N GLY A 231 10.45 -12.57 -4.75
CA GLY A 231 9.74 -12.44 -3.49
C GLY A 231 8.24 -12.70 -3.62
N SER A 232 7.50 -12.50 -2.53
CA SER A 232 6.02 -12.57 -2.51
C SER A 232 5.37 -11.18 -2.45
N GLY A 233 6.13 -10.12 -2.71
CA GLY A 233 5.64 -8.74 -2.76
C GLY A 233 4.85 -8.43 -4.03
N TRP A 234 4.00 -7.42 -3.99
CA TRP A 234 3.25 -6.99 -5.17
C TRP A 234 4.18 -6.40 -6.24
N LEU A 235 3.85 -6.69 -7.50
CA LEU A 235 4.54 -6.09 -8.64
C LEU A 235 4.06 -4.65 -8.84
N THR A 236 5.00 -3.76 -9.11
CA THR A 236 4.74 -2.36 -9.45
C THR A 236 4.55 -2.19 -10.96
N ASP A 237 4.07 -1.02 -11.39
CA ASP A 237 3.92 -0.64 -12.79
C ASP A 237 5.20 -0.88 -13.61
N THR A 238 6.35 -0.60 -13.02
CA THR A 238 7.68 -0.88 -13.60
C THR A 238 7.86 -2.35 -13.96
N HIS A 239 7.47 -3.27 -13.08
CA HIS A 239 7.59 -4.70 -13.35
C HIS A 239 6.69 -5.11 -14.51
N ILE A 240 5.47 -4.57 -14.55
CA ILE A 240 4.50 -4.83 -15.62
C ILE A 240 5.05 -4.37 -16.98
N ASP A 241 5.66 -3.18 -17.04
CA ASP A 241 6.27 -2.68 -18.27
C ASP A 241 7.49 -3.51 -18.69
N ILE A 242 8.37 -3.89 -17.76
CA ILE A 242 9.49 -4.82 -18.03
C ILE A 242 8.95 -6.13 -18.63
N MET A 243 7.91 -6.71 -18.05
CA MET A 243 7.32 -7.96 -18.56
C MET A 243 6.73 -7.78 -19.97
N LEU A 244 6.04 -6.66 -20.23
CA LEU A 244 5.48 -6.36 -21.55
C LEU A 244 6.54 -6.17 -22.63
N GLU A 245 7.71 -5.63 -22.28
CA GLU A 245 8.80 -5.43 -23.24
C GLU A 245 9.56 -6.72 -23.55
N VAL A 246 9.61 -7.66 -22.61
CA VAL A 246 10.26 -8.97 -22.83
C VAL A 246 9.34 -9.98 -23.53
N LEU A 247 8.01 -9.79 -23.48
CA LEU A 247 7.04 -10.66 -24.14
C LEU A 247 7.28 -10.90 -25.65
N PRO A 248 7.53 -9.87 -26.49
CA PRO A 248 7.56 -10.03 -27.94
C PRO A 248 8.82 -10.74 -28.48
N GLU A 249 9.95 -10.67 -27.78
CA GLU A 249 11.26 -11.14 -28.30
C GLU A 249 11.45 -12.66 -28.23
N GLN A 250 10.64 -13.40 -27.46
CA GLN A 250 10.94 -14.82 -27.14
C GLN A 250 10.10 -15.87 -27.87
N SER A 251 9.27 -15.50 -28.84
CA SER A 251 8.49 -16.50 -29.62
C SER A 251 8.88 -16.54 -31.10
N PRO A 252 10.13 -16.94 -31.44
CA PRO A 252 10.56 -17.07 -32.83
C PRO A 252 9.79 -18.16 -33.60
N ASN A 253 9.19 -19.12 -32.87
CA ASN A 253 8.49 -20.27 -33.45
C ASN A 253 6.97 -20.09 -33.56
N VAL A 254 6.39 -19.08 -32.92
CA VAL A 254 4.99 -18.74 -33.16
C VAL A 254 5.00 -17.66 -34.22
N SER A 255 4.53 -17.99 -35.41
CA SER A 255 4.09 -16.99 -36.38
C SER A 255 3.01 -16.17 -35.68
N GLN A 256 3.44 -15.11 -34.98
CA GLN A 256 2.55 -14.25 -34.22
C GLN A 256 1.40 -13.91 -35.16
N PRO A 257 0.14 -14.10 -34.72
CA PRO A 257 -0.97 -13.64 -35.53
C PRO A 257 -0.71 -12.16 -35.77
N ARG A 258 -0.41 -11.78 -37.02
CA ARG A 258 0.02 -10.42 -37.42
C ARG A 258 -0.95 -9.31 -37.00
N ASN A 259 -2.08 -9.70 -36.41
CA ASN A 259 -3.22 -8.87 -36.08
C ASN A 259 -3.41 -8.73 -34.55
N ALA A 260 -2.40 -9.02 -33.71
CA ALA A 260 -2.49 -8.86 -32.26
C ALA A 260 -1.27 -8.14 -31.67
N ILE A 261 -1.49 -7.18 -30.77
CA ILE A 261 -0.41 -6.46 -30.06
C ILE A 261 -0.71 -6.34 -28.56
N ALA A 262 0.34 -6.37 -27.73
CA ALA A 262 0.29 -5.92 -26.34
C ALA A 262 0.91 -4.53 -26.21
N ILE A 263 0.36 -3.68 -25.34
CA ILE A 263 0.80 -2.29 -25.17
C ILE A 263 1.13 -1.93 -23.71
N PRO A 264 2.07 -1.00 -23.47
CA PRO A 264 2.57 -0.62 -22.13
C PRO A 264 1.54 0.05 -21.22
N MET A 265 1.87 0.14 -19.93
CA MET A 265 1.07 0.79 -18.89
C MET A 265 0.75 2.27 -19.17
N SER A 266 1.59 2.95 -19.94
CA SER A 266 1.36 4.32 -20.37
C SER A 266 0.00 4.49 -21.08
N PHE A 267 -0.48 3.46 -21.80
CA PHE A 267 -1.84 3.47 -22.36
C PHE A 267 -2.92 3.58 -21.28
N TYR A 268 -2.83 2.76 -20.22
CA TYR A 268 -3.76 2.80 -19.11
C TYR A 268 -3.76 4.18 -18.43
N HIS A 269 -2.58 4.75 -18.18
CA HIS A 269 -2.44 6.07 -17.56
C HIS A 269 -3.02 7.19 -18.42
N LEU A 270 -2.72 7.19 -19.73
CA LEU A 270 -3.24 8.21 -20.63
C LEU A 270 -4.76 8.15 -20.76
N ILE A 271 -5.34 6.96 -20.87
CA ILE A 271 -6.80 6.79 -20.92
C ILE A 271 -7.46 7.20 -19.60
N THR A 272 -6.88 6.85 -18.44
CA THR A 272 -7.48 7.11 -17.12
C THR A 272 -7.39 8.57 -16.70
N PHE A 273 -6.25 9.21 -16.92
CA PHE A 273 -5.90 10.48 -16.30
C PHE A 273 -5.78 11.64 -17.30
N ARG A 274 -5.52 11.39 -18.59
CA ARG A 274 -5.21 12.44 -19.57
C ARG A 274 -6.15 12.47 -20.79
N LEU A 275 -7.13 11.57 -20.87
CA LEU A 275 -7.97 11.49 -22.06
C LEU A 275 -8.78 12.76 -22.34
N ASP A 276 -9.32 13.42 -21.31
CA ASP A 276 -10.11 14.64 -21.50
C ASP A 276 -9.27 15.78 -22.07
N TYR A 277 -8.07 16.00 -21.51
CA TYR A 277 -7.08 16.93 -22.06
C TYR A 277 -6.68 16.55 -23.49
N HIS A 278 -6.51 15.26 -23.75
CA HIS A 278 -6.12 14.78 -25.06
C HIS A 278 -7.20 15.05 -26.12
N LEU A 279 -8.48 14.77 -25.81
CA LEU A 279 -9.61 14.98 -26.72
C LEU A 279 -9.99 16.45 -26.92
N SER A 280 -9.51 17.37 -26.08
CA SER A 280 -9.70 18.82 -26.26
C SER A 280 -8.66 19.46 -27.19
N GLN A 281 -7.61 18.73 -27.57
CA GLN A 281 -6.57 19.27 -28.47
C GLN A 281 -7.07 19.36 -29.92
N PRO A 282 -6.46 20.23 -30.76
CA PRO A 282 -6.65 20.20 -32.21
C PRO A 282 -6.36 18.81 -32.81
N LYS A 283 -7.06 18.45 -33.89
CA LYS A 283 -6.96 17.11 -34.51
C LYS A 283 -5.53 16.72 -34.91
N ASP A 284 -4.74 17.66 -35.39
CA ASP A 284 -3.36 17.39 -35.83
C ASP A 284 -2.47 17.05 -34.63
N LYS A 285 -2.52 17.86 -33.57
CA LYS A 285 -1.84 17.56 -32.29
C LYS A 285 -2.30 16.24 -31.68
N MET A 286 -3.58 15.88 -31.83
CA MET A 286 -4.07 14.58 -31.36
C MET A 286 -3.46 13.41 -32.14
N ARG A 287 -3.34 13.53 -33.46
CA ARG A 287 -2.71 12.51 -34.32
C ARG A 287 -1.24 12.29 -33.95
N ASP A 288 -0.53 13.35 -33.58
CA ASP A 288 0.89 13.27 -33.19
C ASP A 288 1.12 12.78 -31.76
N SER A 289 0.09 12.71 -30.94
CA SER A 289 0.16 12.14 -29.60
C SER A 289 0.42 10.62 -29.64
N TYR A 290 0.82 10.06 -28.49
CA TYR A 290 0.92 8.61 -28.33
C TYR A 290 -0.39 7.86 -28.67
N LEU A 291 -1.54 8.33 -28.16
CA LEU A 291 -2.83 7.67 -28.38
C LEU A 291 -3.30 7.76 -29.84
N GLY A 292 -2.97 8.86 -30.54
CA GLY A 292 -3.25 9.03 -31.96
C GLY A 292 -2.35 8.17 -32.83
N LYS A 293 -1.03 8.16 -32.56
CA LYS A 293 -0.06 7.28 -33.21
C LYS A 293 -0.43 5.81 -33.05
N LEU A 294 -0.82 5.39 -31.84
CA LEU A 294 -1.30 4.04 -31.57
C LEU A 294 -2.57 3.71 -32.39
N ALA A 295 -3.54 4.63 -32.43
CA ALA A 295 -4.76 4.44 -33.22
C ALA A 295 -4.49 4.30 -34.73
N ASN A 296 -3.55 5.09 -35.26
CA ASN A 296 -3.13 5.00 -36.66
C ASN A 296 -2.39 3.69 -36.92
N GLN A 297 -1.45 3.31 -36.05
CA GLN A 297 -0.74 2.03 -36.14
C GLN A 297 -1.70 0.85 -36.16
N ILE A 298 -2.73 0.84 -35.31
CA ILE A 298 -3.77 -0.21 -35.28
C ILE A 298 -4.48 -0.32 -36.64
N LYS A 299 -4.80 0.81 -37.28
CA LYS A 299 -5.47 0.83 -38.59
C LYS A 299 -4.54 0.41 -39.72
N GLU A 300 -3.34 0.98 -39.77
CA GLU A 300 -2.34 0.75 -40.81
C GLU A 300 -1.81 -0.69 -40.78
N SER A 301 -1.62 -1.26 -39.59
CA SER A 301 -1.12 -2.63 -39.41
C SER A 301 -2.23 -3.69 -39.37
N ASN A 302 -3.49 -3.31 -39.60
CA ASN A 302 -4.66 -4.21 -39.55
C ASN A 302 -4.72 -5.03 -38.24
N VAL A 303 -4.51 -4.36 -37.10
CA VAL A 303 -4.55 -5.01 -35.78
C VAL A 303 -6.01 -5.34 -35.42
N HIS A 304 -6.29 -6.61 -35.18
CA HIS A 304 -7.61 -7.12 -34.78
C HIS A 304 -7.79 -7.16 -33.27
N ARG A 305 -6.70 -7.36 -32.52
CA ARG A 305 -6.74 -7.50 -31.06
C ARG A 305 -5.65 -6.67 -30.40
N LEU A 306 -6.01 -5.98 -29.33
CA LEU A 306 -5.09 -5.20 -28.51
C LEU A 306 -5.23 -5.61 -27.05
N TYR A 307 -4.10 -5.93 -26.43
CA TYR A 307 -4.00 -6.40 -25.05
C TYR A 307 -3.26 -5.38 -24.19
N PHE A 308 -3.72 -5.17 -22.96
CA PHE A 308 -3.14 -4.16 -22.08
C PHE A 308 -3.39 -4.49 -20.61
N PRO A 309 -2.47 -4.18 -19.70
CA PRO A 309 -2.70 -4.24 -18.26
C PRO A 309 -3.60 -3.08 -17.78
N VAL A 310 -4.27 -3.28 -16.65
CA VAL A 310 -5.11 -2.29 -15.96
C VAL A 310 -4.81 -2.35 -14.46
N HIS A 311 -4.46 -1.21 -13.85
CA HIS A 311 -4.22 -1.10 -12.41
C HIS A 311 -5.50 -0.67 -11.67
N VAL A 312 -6.24 -1.63 -11.14
CA VAL A 312 -7.52 -1.41 -10.46
C VAL A 312 -7.29 -0.99 -9.00
N ASN A 313 -7.88 0.13 -8.59
CA ASN A 313 -7.85 0.65 -7.21
C ASN A 313 -6.43 0.79 -6.60
N ASN A 314 -5.40 0.98 -7.44
CA ASN A 314 -3.99 1.01 -7.05
C ASN A 314 -3.54 -0.21 -6.22
N ASN A 315 -4.21 -1.36 -6.39
CA ASN A 315 -3.94 -2.54 -5.57
C ASN A 315 -4.20 -3.89 -6.25
N HIS A 316 -4.57 -3.89 -7.54
CA HIS A 316 -4.89 -5.11 -8.25
C HIS A 316 -4.63 -4.97 -9.75
N TRP A 317 -4.04 -6.00 -10.35
CA TRP A 317 -3.74 -6.05 -11.76
C TRP A 317 -4.76 -6.89 -12.51
N VAL A 318 -5.25 -6.38 -13.65
CA VAL A 318 -6.22 -7.05 -14.52
C VAL A 318 -5.77 -6.93 -15.97
N ALA A 319 -5.93 -7.98 -16.77
CA ALA A 319 -5.67 -7.92 -18.20
C ALA A 319 -6.91 -7.42 -18.96
N GLY A 320 -6.72 -6.48 -19.86
CA GLY A 320 -7.74 -5.97 -20.77
C GLY A 320 -7.49 -6.44 -22.20
N ARG A 321 -8.58 -6.62 -22.97
CA ARG A 321 -8.54 -6.92 -24.40
C ARG A 321 -9.57 -6.07 -25.14
N ILE A 322 -9.15 -5.47 -26.25
CA ILE A 322 -10.00 -4.86 -27.27
C ILE A 322 -9.99 -5.78 -28.48
N ASP A 323 -11.17 -6.18 -28.93
CA ASP A 323 -11.37 -6.89 -30.19
C ASP A 323 -12.02 -5.92 -31.18
N PHE A 324 -11.26 -5.48 -32.19
CA PHE A 324 -11.68 -4.51 -33.19
C PHE A 324 -12.66 -5.10 -34.22
N GLU A 325 -12.56 -6.40 -34.47
CA GLU A 325 -13.42 -7.11 -35.41
C GLU A 325 -14.82 -7.29 -34.82
N ASN A 326 -14.89 -7.87 -33.62
CA ASN A 326 -16.15 -8.08 -32.89
C ASN A 326 -16.63 -6.82 -32.17
N LYS A 327 -15.81 -5.76 -32.13
CA LYS A 327 -16.06 -4.50 -31.41
C LYS A 327 -16.41 -4.75 -29.94
N THR A 328 -15.62 -5.58 -29.28
CA THR A 328 -15.83 -5.92 -27.88
C THR A 328 -14.67 -5.52 -26.99
N ILE A 329 -14.99 -5.19 -25.74
CA ILE A 329 -14.03 -5.00 -24.66
C ILE A 329 -14.25 -6.11 -23.64
N SER A 330 -13.17 -6.75 -23.22
CA SER A 330 -13.16 -7.83 -22.24
C SER A 330 -12.03 -7.67 -21.24
N TYR A 331 -12.22 -8.18 -20.02
CA TYR A 331 -11.26 -8.13 -18.93
C TYR A 331 -11.05 -9.53 -18.36
N ALA A 332 -9.83 -9.84 -17.95
CA ALA A 332 -9.38 -11.05 -17.29
C ALA A 332 -8.89 -10.68 -15.88
N ASP A 333 -9.70 -10.99 -14.87
CA ASP A 333 -9.55 -10.57 -13.48
C ASP A 333 -9.36 -11.81 -12.61
N SER A 334 -8.11 -12.06 -12.21
CA SER A 334 -7.71 -13.27 -11.50
C SER A 334 -8.44 -13.50 -10.16
N LEU A 335 -8.97 -12.43 -9.54
CA LEU A 335 -9.73 -12.50 -8.28
C LEU A 335 -11.24 -12.63 -8.48
N SER A 336 -11.74 -12.38 -9.69
CA SER A 336 -13.17 -12.39 -9.98
C SER A 336 -13.47 -13.14 -11.28
N VAL A 337 -14.21 -14.23 -11.14
CA VAL A 337 -14.74 -14.98 -12.29
C VAL A 337 -15.56 -14.09 -13.23
N PHE A 338 -16.14 -12.99 -12.73
CA PHE A 338 -17.03 -12.10 -13.50
C PHE A 338 -16.40 -10.76 -13.90
N GLY A 339 -15.13 -10.51 -13.54
CA GLY A 339 -14.38 -9.30 -13.89
C GLY A 339 -14.98 -8.02 -13.33
N GLY A 340 -14.40 -7.51 -12.23
CA GLY A 340 -14.75 -6.18 -11.73
C GLY A 340 -14.37 -5.11 -12.76
N ILE A 341 -15.34 -4.50 -13.44
CA ILE A 341 -15.04 -3.40 -14.37
C ILE A 341 -14.69 -2.15 -13.57
N HIS A 342 -13.47 -1.64 -13.78
CA HIS A 342 -13.14 -0.29 -13.35
C HIS A 342 -13.93 0.74 -14.20
N SER A 343 -15.08 1.16 -13.66
CA SER A 343 -16.11 1.86 -14.43
C SER A 343 -15.63 3.19 -15.03
N LYS A 344 -14.68 3.88 -14.39
CA LYS A 344 -14.06 5.12 -14.90
C LYS A 344 -13.22 4.83 -16.14
N PHE A 345 -12.25 3.93 -16.01
CA PHE A 345 -11.38 3.55 -17.13
C PHE A 345 -12.18 3.03 -18.33
N HIS A 346 -13.15 2.14 -18.10
CA HIS A 346 -13.98 1.59 -19.18
C HIS A 346 -14.76 2.66 -19.96
N LYS A 347 -15.31 3.67 -19.25
CA LYS A 347 -15.99 4.80 -19.90
C LYS A 347 -15.03 5.61 -20.76
N GLN A 348 -13.85 5.92 -20.25
CA GLN A 348 -12.83 6.68 -20.99
C GLN A 348 -12.32 5.88 -22.19
N LEU A 349 -12.02 4.60 -22.02
CA LEU A 349 -11.64 3.71 -23.11
C LEU A 349 -12.70 3.69 -24.23
N THR A 350 -13.98 3.60 -23.86
CA THR A 350 -15.09 3.62 -24.84
C THR A 350 -15.18 4.96 -25.58
N ARG A 351 -14.88 6.08 -24.92
CA ARG A 351 -14.82 7.41 -25.57
C ARG A 351 -13.67 7.49 -26.57
N TRP A 352 -12.48 7.05 -26.18
CA TRP A 352 -11.31 6.99 -27.07
C TRP A 352 -11.60 6.10 -28.29
N LEU A 353 -12.17 4.91 -28.08
CA LEU A 353 -12.55 3.99 -29.16
C LEU A 353 -13.59 4.59 -30.10
N ARG A 354 -14.61 5.26 -29.57
CA ARG A 354 -15.63 5.94 -30.38
C ARG A 354 -15.01 7.04 -31.24
N PHE A 355 -14.09 7.82 -30.67
CA PHE A 355 -13.44 8.92 -31.37
C PHE A 355 -12.59 8.41 -32.54
N TRP A 356 -11.72 7.43 -32.31
CA TRP A 356 -10.78 6.96 -33.33
C TRP A 356 -11.35 5.96 -34.33
N PHE A 357 -12.34 5.16 -33.93
CA PHE A 357 -12.87 4.05 -34.73
C PHE A 357 -14.36 4.21 -35.10
N GLY A 358 -14.98 5.34 -34.73
CA GLY A 358 -16.32 5.75 -35.16
C GLY A 358 -17.47 4.85 -34.67
N LYS A 359 -17.21 3.89 -33.77
CA LYS A 359 -18.19 2.86 -33.38
C LYS A 359 -18.21 2.66 -31.87
N SER A 360 -19.37 2.30 -31.34
CA SER A 360 -19.49 1.88 -29.94
C SER A 360 -18.98 0.46 -29.79
N PHE A 361 -18.01 0.25 -28.91
CA PHE A 361 -17.57 -1.07 -28.51
C PHE A 361 -18.46 -1.56 -27.36
N ALA A 362 -18.97 -2.78 -27.49
CA ALA A 362 -19.80 -3.39 -26.46
C ALA A 362 -18.92 -4.07 -25.40
N LYS A 363 -19.39 -4.14 -24.16
CA LYS A 363 -18.84 -5.14 -23.22
C LYS A 363 -19.12 -6.52 -23.81
N SER A 364 -18.11 -7.38 -23.85
CA SER A 364 -18.33 -8.77 -24.28
C SER A 364 -19.41 -9.44 -23.41
N ARG A 365 -20.34 -10.12 -24.07
CA ARG A 365 -21.46 -10.83 -23.42
C ARG A 365 -21.10 -12.26 -23.02
N SER A 366 -19.91 -12.75 -23.39
CA SER A 366 -19.45 -14.08 -22.98
C SER A 366 -19.31 -14.16 -21.46
N LYS A 367 -19.62 -15.33 -20.89
CA LYS A 367 -19.45 -15.60 -19.45
C LYS A 367 -17.99 -15.52 -19.02
N ILE A 368 -17.06 -15.90 -19.90
CA ILE A 368 -15.60 -15.76 -19.71
C ILE A 368 -15.05 -15.16 -21.00
N PRO A 369 -15.08 -13.82 -21.15
CA PRO A 369 -14.78 -13.20 -22.42
C PRO A 369 -13.28 -13.19 -22.72
N PHE A 370 -12.43 -13.28 -21.70
CA PHE A 370 -10.98 -13.32 -21.79
C PHE A 370 -10.48 -14.42 -20.85
N VAL A 371 -9.94 -15.50 -21.40
CA VAL A 371 -9.46 -16.66 -20.66
C VAL A 371 -8.27 -16.27 -19.78
N HIS A 372 -8.30 -16.67 -18.51
CA HIS A 372 -7.26 -16.36 -17.52
C HIS A 372 -7.27 -17.39 -16.39
N ALA A 373 -6.17 -17.44 -15.64
CA ALA A 373 -6.08 -18.25 -14.42
C ALA A 373 -6.79 -17.60 -13.23
N ARG A 374 -7.23 -18.42 -12.27
CA ARG A 374 -7.78 -17.94 -11.00
C ARG A 374 -6.65 -17.84 -9.98
N GLN A 375 -6.59 -16.72 -9.29
CA GLN A 375 -5.65 -16.47 -8.21
C GLN A 375 -6.20 -16.99 -6.87
N SER A 376 -5.35 -17.68 -6.11
CA SER A 376 -5.62 -18.05 -4.71
C SER A 376 -4.87 -17.20 -3.69
N ASP A 377 -3.68 -16.68 -4.06
CA ASP A 377 -2.85 -15.84 -3.21
C ASP A 377 -3.25 -14.34 -3.25
N SER A 378 -2.51 -13.48 -2.54
CA SER A 378 -2.77 -12.04 -2.49
C SER A 378 -1.89 -11.20 -3.42
N PHE A 379 -0.93 -11.77 -4.14
CA PHE A 379 0.17 -11.02 -4.76
C PHE A 379 0.51 -11.39 -6.20
N SER A 380 -0.05 -12.47 -6.75
CA SER A 380 0.26 -12.95 -8.10
C SER A 380 -0.58 -12.29 -9.20
N CYS A 381 -1.45 -11.32 -8.88
CA CYS A 381 -2.31 -10.65 -9.87
C CYS A 381 -1.52 -10.06 -11.05
N GLY A 382 -0.34 -9.49 -10.82
CA GLY A 382 0.53 -8.98 -11.89
C GLY A 382 1.05 -10.09 -12.81
N ILE A 383 1.57 -11.19 -12.23
CA ILE A 383 2.05 -12.37 -12.98
C ILE A 383 0.91 -12.96 -13.81
N ILE A 384 -0.27 -13.13 -13.21
CA ILE A 384 -1.44 -13.72 -13.88
C ILE A 384 -1.98 -12.80 -14.98
N THR A 385 -1.96 -11.48 -14.77
CA THR A 385 -2.32 -10.50 -15.80
C THR A 385 -1.47 -10.67 -17.05
N LEU A 386 -0.16 -10.77 -16.90
CA LEU A 386 0.74 -10.95 -18.03
C LEU A 386 0.65 -12.36 -18.62
N ASN A 387 0.49 -13.40 -17.81
CA ASN A 387 0.27 -14.75 -18.30
C ASN A 387 -1.03 -14.86 -19.13
N ALA A 388 -2.11 -14.16 -18.77
CA ALA A 388 -3.33 -14.11 -19.57
C ALA A 388 -3.12 -13.43 -20.93
N ILE A 389 -2.30 -12.37 -20.97
CA ILE A 389 -1.90 -11.71 -22.22
C ILE A 389 -1.02 -12.64 -23.06
N GLU A 390 -0.01 -13.26 -22.44
CA GLU A 390 0.90 -14.21 -23.09
C GLU A 390 0.14 -15.40 -23.68
N HIS A 391 -0.73 -16.04 -22.90
CA HIS A 391 -1.60 -17.13 -23.35
C HIS A 391 -2.42 -16.73 -24.58
N ALA A 392 -2.96 -15.51 -24.61
CA ALA A 392 -3.77 -15.03 -25.72
C ALA A 392 -2.96 -14.66 -26.97
N LEU A 393 -1.65 -14.43 -26.84
CA LEU A 393 -0.74 -14.13 -27.94
C LEU A 393 -0.07 -15.39 -28.52
N SER A 394 0.38 -16.31 -27.66
CA SER A 394 1.21 -17.46 -28.05
C SER A 394 0.65 -18.82 -27.63
N GLY A 395 -0.45 -18.88 -26.88
CA GLY A 395 -1.02 -20.14 -26.39
C GLY A 395 -0.28 -20.74 -25.19
N GLU A 396 0.61 -19.98 -24.55
CA GLU A 396 1.33 -20.40 -23.34
C GLU A 396 0.39 -20.93 -22.27
N PRO A 397 0.72 -22.01 -21.54
CA PRO A 397 -0.14 -22.54 -20.50
C PRO A 397 -0.53 -21.47 -19.46
N LEU A 398 -1.80 -21.50 -19.05
CA LEU A 398 -2.27 -20.61 -18.00
C LEU A 398 -1.57 -20.91 -16.67
N TRP A 399 -1.37 -19.86 -15.89
CA TRP A 399 -0.80 -19.90 -14.55
C TRP A 399 -1.61 -20.82 -13.63
N THR A 400 -0.92 -21.44 -12.68
CA THR A 400 -1.54 -22.22 -11.60
C THR A 400 -0.84 -21.90 -10.27
N ASP A 401 -1.51 -22.13 -9.15
CA ASP A 401 -0.94 -21.90 -7.82
C ASP A 401 0.40 -22.64 -7.63
N ALA A 402 0.48 -23.87 -8.13
CA ALA A 402 1.70 -24.68 -8.09
C ALA A 402 2.87 -24.07 -8.88
N LYS A 403 2.59 -23.22 -9.87
CA LYS A 403 3.59 -22.55 -10.71
C LYS A 403 3.89 -21.12 -10.25
N ALA A 404 3.36 -20.65 -9.13
CA ALA A 404 3.55 -19.27 -8.66
C ALA A 404 5.03 -18.87 -8.58
N THR A 405 5.83 -19.68 -7.88
CA THR A 405 7.28 -19.46 -7.72
C THR A 405 8.01 -19.57 -9.06
N PHE A 406 7.71 -20.62 -9.84
CA PHE A 406 8.31 -20.84 -11.16
C PHE A 406 8.09 -19.64 -12.09
N GLU A 407 6.87 -19.11 -12.18
CA GLU A 407 6.59 -17.98 -13.08
C GLU A 407 7.34 -16.70 -12.65
N ARG A 408 7.51 -16.47 -11.33
CA ARG A 408 8.33 -15.37 -10.84
C ARG A 408 9.81 -15.48 -11.24
N LEU A 409 10.40 -16.66 -11.05
CA LEU A 409 11.78 -16.93 -11.46
C LEU A 409 11.94 -16.85 -12.99
N LYS A 410 10.97 -17.35 -13.75
CA LYS A 410 10.90 -17.25 -15.21
C LYS A 410 10.93 -15.79 -15.68
N TRP A 411 10.10 -14.92 -15.08
CA TRP A 411 10.06 -13.49 -15.46
C TRP A 411 11.35 -12.76 -15.11
N PHE A 412 11.96 -13.07 -13.96
CA PHE A 412 13.27 -12.53 -13.60
C PHE A 412 14.35 -12.95 -14.61
N LEU A 413 14.44 -14.23 -14.93
CA LEU A 413 15.43 -14.76 -15.89
C LEU A 413 15.22 -14.17 -17.28
N ARG A 414 13.96 -14.03 -17.73
CA ARG A 414 13.62 -13.37 -18.99
C ARG A 414 14.10 -11.92 -19.05
N ALA A 415 13.91 -11.14 -17.99
CA ALA A 415 14.40 -9.76 -17.92
C ALA A 415 15.93 -9.68 -17.96
N ILE A 416 16.62 -10.63 -17.33
CA ILE A 416 18.09 -10.73 -17.38
C ILE A 416 18.59 -11.13 -18.76
N ASP A 417 17.96 -12.14 -19.39
CA ASP A 417 18.32 -12.60 -20.72
C ASP A 417 18.15 -11.46 -21.74
N PHE A 418 17.08 -10.67 -21.61
CA PHE A 418 16.87 -9.44 -22.39
C PHE A 418 17.97 -8.40 -22.14
N LEU A 419 18.35 -8.16 -20.89
CA LEU A 419 19.44 -7.24 -20.56
C LEU A 419 20.76 -7.71 -21.18
N ALA A 420 21.11 -8.98 -21.02
CA ALA A 420 22.33 -9.56 -21.56
C ALA A 420 22.39 -9.49 -23.11
N ALA A 421 21.25 -9.70 -23.78
CA ALA A 421 21.16 -9.56 -25.23
C ALA A 421 21.42 -8.11 -25.70
N ASN A 422 20.99 -7.12 -24.94
CA ASN A 422 21.20 -5.70 -25.27
C ASN A 422 22.56 -5.15 -24.80
N LEU A 423 23.20 -5.77 -23.81
CA LEU A 423 24.56 -5.46 -23.35
C LEU A 423 25.67 -6.02 -24.25
N ASN A 424 25.33 -6.80 -25.28
CA ASN A 424 26.25 -7.22 -26.34
C ASN A 424 26.15 -6.36 -27.62
N PRO A 425 26.55 -5.08 -27.63
CA PRO A 425 26.75 -4.36 -28.85
C PRO A 425 28.24 -4.33 -29.18
N THR A 426 28.62 -4.89 -30.31
CA THR A 426 29.94 -4.65 -30.91
C THR A 426 30.16 -3.17 -31.30
N SER A 427 29.35 -2.21 -30.81
CA SER A 427 29.38 -0.80 -31.23
C SER A 427 28.59 0.22 -30.37
N VAL A 428 28.13 -0.06 -29.14
CA VAL A 428 27.52 1.01 -28.32
C VAL A 428 28.60 1.65 -27.46
N SER A 429 29.07 2.82 -27.90
CA SER A 429 29.80 3.76 -27.05
C SER A 429 28.88 4.14 -25.89
N LEU A 430 29.15 3.58 -24.72
CA LEU A 430 28.57 4.04 -23.46
C LEU A 430 29.14 5.45 -23.22
N LEU A 431 28.44 6.47 -23.71
CA LEU A 431 28.61 7.80 -23.15
C LEU A 431 28.23 7.68 -21.67
N PRO A 432 29.09 8.09 -20.72
CA PRO A 432 28.68 8.19 -19.34
C PRO A 432 27.57 9.22 -19.30
N ALA A 433 26.32 8.75 -19.21
CA ALA A 433 25.23 9.58 -18.79
C ALA A 433 25.65 10.10 -17.41
N GLN A 434 26.00 11.37 -17.32
CA GLN A 434 25.90 12.06 -16.04
C GLN A 434 24.42 11.94 -15.68
N ILE A 435 24.13 11.01 -14.77
CA ILE A 435 22.81 10.88 -14.17
C ILE A 435 22.65 12.17 -13.38
N ASP A 436 22.05 13.18 -14.01
CA ASP A 436 21.63 14.36 -13.29
C ASP A 436 20.49 13.88 -12.36
N SER A 437 20.80 13.83 -11.07
CA SER A 437 19.95 13.29 -10.00
C SER A 437 18.60 14.01 -9.86
N HIS A 438 18.31 14.99 -10.73
CA HIS A 438 17.19 15.91 -10.65
C HIS A 438 15.93 15.41 -11.40
N ASP A 439 16.08 14.56 -12.43
CA ASP A 439 14.95 14.18 -13.31
C ASP A 439 14.17 12.92 -12.87
N LEU A 440 14.55 12.30 -11.76
CA LEU A 440 13.92 11.06 -11.26
C LEU A 440 12.94 11.28 -10.08
N TRP A 441 12.76 12.51 -9.58
CA TRP A 441 12.09 12.74 -8.29
C TRP A 441 10.91 13.71 -8.29
N ASP A 442 10.46 14.25 -9.43
CA ASP A 442 9.39 15.25 -9.46
C ASP A 442 8.06 14.75 -10.05
N SER A 443 7.63 13.55 -9.63
CA SER A 443 6.30 13.00 -10.00
C SER A 443 5.20 13.18 -8.95
N ASP A 444 5.48 13.85 -7.82
CA ASP A 444 4.48 14.07 -6.74
C ASP A 444 4.09 15.55 -6.52
N THR A 445 4.52 16.48 -7.36
CA THR A 445 4.00 17.86 -7.34
C THR A 445 2.66 17.95 -8.07
N GLU A 446 1.56 17.90 -7.31
CA GLU A 446 0.24 18.33 -7.76
C GLU A 446 0.33 19.78 -8.29
N HIS A 447 0.31 19.95 -9.61
CA HIS A 447 0.17 21.25 -10.25
C HIS A 447 -1.18 21.87 -9.90
N ASN A 448 -1.19 22.73 -8.89
CA ASN A 448 -2.25 23.69 -8.62
C ASN A 448 -2.23 24.76 -9.73
N SER A 449 -2.99 24.52 -10.80
CA SER A 449 -3.08 25.45 -11.93
C SER A 449 -4.16 26.49 -11.63
N ASN A 450 -3.79 27.55 -10.91
CA ASN A 450 -4.58 28.78 -10.85
C ASN A 450 -4.16 29.66 -12.03
N VAL A 451 -4.84 29.50 -13.17
CA VAL A 451 -4.69 30.38 -14.33
C VAL A 451 -5.50 31.65 -14.06
N GLN A 452 -4.83 32.70 -13.56
CA GLN A 452 -5.37 34.06 -13.67
C GLN A 452 -5.07 34.58 -15.07
N ALA A 453 -6.12 34.65 -15.89
CA ALA A 453 -6.14 35.41 -17.12
C ALA A 453 -6.13 36.91 -16.76
N SER A 454 -5.12 37.61 -17.23
CA SER A 454 -5.10 39.06 -17.33
C SER A 454 -6.15 39.50 -18.36
N GLY A 455 -7.24 40.09 -17.84
CA GLY A 455 -8.25 40.79 -18.63
C GLY A 455 -8.64 42.04 -17.87
N SER A 456 -8.18 43.19 -18.38
CA SER A 456 -8.66 44.52 -18.04
C SER A 456 -10.18 44.59 -18.21
N ASP A 457 -10.90 45.08 -17.20
CA ASP A 457 -11.80 46.22 -17.34
C ASP A 457 -12.44 46.61 -15.99
N LEU A 458 -12.45 47.93 -15.76
CA LEU A 458 -13.08 48.65 -14.66
C LEU A 458 -14.60 48.43 -14.65
N ILE A 459 -15.21 48.34 -13.45
CA ILE A 459 -16.39 49.11 -13.00
C ILE A 459 -16.74 48.72 -11.54
N GLU A 460 -16.94 49.74 -10.71
CA GLU A 460 -17.45 49.70 -9.33
C GLU A 460 -18.86 49.10 -9.24
N VAL A 461 -19.26 48.59 -8.07
CA VAL A 461 -20.45 49.03 -7.28
C VAL A 461 -20.64 48.11 -6.06
N ALA A 462 -21.17 48.74 -5.01
CA ALA A 462 -21.12 48.40 -3.59
C ALA A 462 -22.08 47.31 -3.04
N SER A 463 -21.65 46.75 -1.91
CA SER A 463 -22.33 46.54 -0.61
C SER A 463 -23.74 45.94 -0.43
N SER A 464 -23.82 45.25 0.73
CA SER A 464 -24.97 45.02 1.64
C SER A 464 -25.87 43.80 1.36
N SER A 465 -26.53 43.14 2.32
CA SER A 465 -26.33 42.73 3.74
C SER A 465 -27.68 42.11 4.18
N GLU A 466 -27.66 41.16 5.14
CA GLU A 466 -28.79 40.83 6.06
C GLU A 466 -30.08 40.20 5.46
N SER A 467 -30.99 39.50 6.16
CA SER A 467 -31.18 38.89 7.49
C SER A 467 -32.43 37.95 7.37
N SER A 468 -32.53 36.80 8.05
CA SER A 468 -33.27 36.49 9.31
C SER A 468 -34.81 36.32 9.26
N TYR A 469 -35.30 35.57 10.26
CA TYR A 469 -36.68 35.41 10.80
C TYR A 469 -37.55 34.17 10.50
N SER A 470 -38.43 33.92 11.48
CA SER A 470 -38.81 32.67 12.15
C SER A 470 -40.33 32.43 12.22
N ASP A 471 -40.71 31.38 12.96
CA ASP A 471 -42.04 31.04 13.54
C ASP A 471 -43.10 30.45 12.60
N GLY A 472 -43.98 29.52 12.98
CA GLY A 472 -44.36 28.88 14.24
C GLY A 472 -45.77 28.27 14.06
N PHE A 473 -46.29 27.54 15.07
CA PHE A 473 -47.73 27.32 15.40
C PHE A 473 -48.44 25.93 15.24
N VAL A 474 -48.65 25.29 16.42
CA VAL A 474 -49.81 24.63 17.12
C VAL A 474 -50.91 23.76 16.44
N GLY A 475 -51.23 22.62 17.10
CA GLY A 475 -52.59 22.05 17.35
C GLY A 475 -52.87 20.69 16.68
N SER A 476 -53.65 19.72 17.17
CA SER A 476 -54.47 19.47 18.37
C SER A 476 -54.92 17.98 18.34
N GLU A 477 -55.48 17.50 19.46
CA GLU A 477 -55.90 16.16 19.92
C GLU A 477 -56.88 15.34 19.05
N PHE A 478 -56.87 13.98 19.18
CA PHE A 478 -58.05 13.18 19.65
C PHE A 478 -57.80 11.66 19.76
N SER A 479 -58.61 11.04 20.63
CA SER A 479 -58.49 9.75 21.32
C SER A 479 -59.19 8.54 20.64
N GLY A 480 -58.90 7.32 21.13
CA GLY A 480 -59.77 6.12 21.06
C GLY A 480 -59.02 4.83 20.66
N SER A 481 -58.71 3.88 21.56
CA SER A 481 -59.51 2.86 22.29
C SER A 481 -59.93 1.63 21.46
N GLY A 482 -59.58 0.42 21.93
CA GLY A 482 -60.23 -0.84 21.52
C GLY A 482 -59.33 -2.09 21.36
N ASP A 483 -59.22 -2.87 22.45
CA ASP A 483 -59.34 -4.34 22.59
C ASP A 483 -58.53 -5.37 21.74
N SER A 484 -57.66 -6.13 22.43
CA SER A 484 -57.62 -7.61 22.68
C SER A 484 -58.41 -8.60 21.75
N PRO A 485 -58.17 -9.95 21.77
CA PRO A 485 -57.21 -10.79 22.52
C PRO A 485 -56.59 -12.02 21.76
N ARG A 486 -55.64 -12.67 22.45
CA ARG A 486 -55.39 -14.14 22.63
C ARG A 486 -55.10 -15.10 21.47
N GLY A 487 -54.16 -16.01 21.75
CA GLY A 487 -53.99 -17.30 21.08
C GLY A 487 -52.65 -17.97 21.42
N ASP A 488 -52.63 -18.70 22.54
CA ASP A 488 -51.58 -19.62 22.98
C ASP A 488 -51.33 -20.78 22.00
N VAL A 489 -50.18 -21.47 22.12
CA VAL A 489 -50.04 -22.95 22.20
C VAL A 489 -48.57 -23.39 22.01
N GLU A 490 -48.05 -23.98 23.10
CA GLU A 490 -47.18 -25.17 23.30
C GLU A 490 -46.16 -25.63 22.22
N VAL A 491 -44.86 -25.67 22.55
CA VAL A 491 -44.07 -26.79 23.15
C VAL A 491 -43.80 -27.95 22.17
N LEU A 492 -42.52 -28.22 21.85
CA LEU A 492 -41.89 -29.54 22.05
C LEU A 492 -40.38 -29.56 21.72
N SER A 493 -39.71 -30.30 22.59
CA SER A 493 -38.30 -30.58 22.83
C SER A 493 -37.60 -31.42 21.75
N GLY A 494 -36.25 -31.44 21.78
CA GLY A 494 -35.48 -32.58 21.29
C GLY A 494 -34.03 -32.28 20.88
N ALA A 495 -33.07 -32.51 21.78
CA ALA A 495 -31.64 -32.65 21.46
C ALA A 495 -31.25 -34.13 21.35
N PRO A 496 -30.14 -34.47 20.67
CA PRO A 496 -29.07 -35.12 21.41
C PRO A 496 -27.63 -34.75 20.99
N SER A 497 -26.72 -35.04 21.92
CA SER A 497 -25.26 -34.82 21.93
C SER A 497 -24.50 -36.08 21.51
N LEU A 498 -23.34 -35.94 20.86
CA LEU A 498 -22.31 -36.99 20.77
C LEU A 498 -20.89 -36.39 20.84
N ALA A 499 -20.03 -37.08 21.61
CA ALA A 499 -18.64 -36.78 21.94
C ALA A 499 -17.63 -37.33 20.89
N VAL A 500 -16.39 -36.85 20.94
CA VAL A 500 -15.27 -37.26 20.06
C VAL A 500 -14.00 -37.50 20.90
N ASP A 501 -13.31 -38.61 20.61
CA ASP A 501 -12.03 -39.08 21.20
C ASP A 501 -10.77 -38.42 20.58
N PRO A 502 -9.59 -38.47 21.24
CA PRO A 502 -8.34 -37.85 20.79
C PRO A 502 -7.37 -38.80 20.03
N PRO A 503 -6.42 -38.27 19.22
CA PRO A 503 -5.50 -39.08 18.41
C PRO A 503 -4.11 -39.34 19.06
N PRO A 504 -3.31 -40.28 18.52
CA PRO A 504 -2.13 -40.85 19.18
C PRO A 504 -0.77 -40.26 18.76
N ARG A 505 0.25 -40.70 19.53
CA ARG A 505 1.65 -40.24 19.64
C ARG A 505 2.60 -40.61 18.49
N SER A 506 3.66 -39.80 18.35
CA SER A 506 4.81 -39.88 17.43
C SER A 506 5.92 -40.84 17.88
N PRO A 507 6.81 -41.31 16.97
CA PRO A 507 8.06 -41.97 17.34
C PRO A 507 9.32 -41.10 17.15
N SER A 508 10.30 -41.43 18.00
CA SER A 508 11.65 -40.90 18.20
C SER A 508 12.63 -41.18 17.05
N MET A 509 13.61 -40.29 16.81
CA MET A 509 14.82 -40.59 16.03
C MET A 509 16.11 -40.08 16.69
N ASN A 510 17.14 -40.90 16.49
CA ASN A 510 18.46 -40.92 17.11
C ASN A 510 19.41 -39.81 16.63
N SER A 511 20.33 -39.50 17.53
CA SER A 511 21.57 -38.73 17.40
C SER A 511 22.62 -39.37 16.47
N PHE A 512 23.28 -38.57 15.65
CA PHE A 512 24.66 -38.83 15.19
C PHE A 512 25.49 -37.55 15.15
N ASN A 513 26.66 -37.64 15.77
CA ASN A 513 27.73 -36.65 15.85
C ASN A 513 28.75 -36.93 14.74
N LEU A 514 29.25 -35.91 14.04
CA LEU A 514 30.61 -35.95 13.47
C LEU A 514 31.11 -34.52 13.17
N LYS A 515 32.12 -34.10 13.94
CA LYS A 515 33.04 -32.99 13.62
C LYS A 515 34.22 -33.55 12.83
N GLN A 516 34.73 -32.82 11.84
CA GLN A 516 36.15 -32.44 11.66
C GLN A 516 36.40 -31.77 10.29
N PRO A 517 37.49 -30.98 10.15
CA PRO A 517 37.64 -29.90 9.16
C PRO A 517 38.46 -30.31 7.93
N PHE A 518 38.30 -29.61 6.81
CA PHE A 518 39.17 -29.77 5.63
C PHE A 518 39.99 -28.52 5.34
N GLN A 519 41.28 -28.78 5.13
CA GLN A 519 42.36 -27.84 4.87
C GLN A 519 42.43 -27.39 3.40
N SER A 520 43.04 -26.22 3.24
CA SER A 520 43.61 -25.58 2.04
C SER A 520 44.27 -26.50 1.02
N GLY A 521 44.09 -26.19 -0.28
CA GLY A 521 44.91 -26.76 -1.35
C GLY A 521 44.62 -26.19 -2.75
N GLN A 522 45.49 -25.28 -3.19
CA GLN A 522 46.08 -25.11 -4.54
C GLN A 522 45.19 -24.82 -5.78
N LEU A 523 45.50 -23.66 -6.38
CA LEU A 523 45.28 -23.26 -7.78
C LEU A 523 45.99 -24.21 -8.76
N PRO A 524 45.47 -24.31 -10.00
CA PRO A 524 46.34 -23.94 -11.12
C PRO A 524 45.67 -23.09 -12.21
N SER A 525 46.57 -22.37 -12.86
CA SER A 525 46.47 -21.42 -13.97
C SER A 525 45.96 -21.99 -15.30
N CYS A 526 45.25 -21.12 -16.04
CA CYS A 526 45.32 -20.83 -17.47
C CYS A 526 45.46 -22.00 -18.48
N ILE A 527 44.57 -22.08 -19.49
CA ILE A 527 44.92 -22.14 -20.93
C ILE A 527 43.66 -22.02 -21.82
N ALA A 528 43.79 -21.09 -22.77
CA ALA A 528 43.23 -20.89 -24.11
C ALA A 528 41.90 -21.53 -24.60
N ARG A 529 41.12 -20.65 -25.28
CA ARG A 529 40.13 -20.91 -26.33
C ARG A 529 40.64 -21.85 -27.44
N PRO A 530 39.71 -22.50 -28.16
CA PRO A 530 39.85 -22.66 -29.60
C PRO A 530 38.72 -22.00 -30.39
N SER A 531 39.15 -21.30 -31.42
CA SER A 531 38.37 -20.68 -32.48
C SER A 531 37.82 -21.73 -33.45
N SER A 532 36.60 -21.50 -33.92
CA SER A 532 35.91 -22.26 -34.95
C SER A 532 36.42 -21.92 -36.36
N SER A 533 36.70 -22.95 -37.17
CA SER A 533 36.78 -22.83 -38.63
C SER A 533 36.18 -24.07 -39.32
N LEU A 534 35.17 -23.81 -40.17
CA LEU A 534 34.94 -24.39 -41.50
C LEU A 534 34.97 -25.92 -41.67
N SER A 535 33.83 -26.52 -42.05
CA SER A 535 33.42 -26.74 -43.46
C SER A 535 32.55 -28.00 -43.68
N GLN A 536 31.81 -27.97 -44.80
CA GLN A 536 31.28 -29.10 -45.60
C GLN A 536 29.87 -29.66 -45.34
N SER A 537 28.92 -29.06 -46.07
CA SER A 537 28.03 -29.70 -47.08
C SER A 537 27.69 -31.20 -46.99
N SER A 538 26.40 -31.50 -47.04
CA SER A 538 25.86 -32.42 -48.06
C SER A 538 24.34 -32.26 -48.25
N ASN A 539 23.96 -32.16 -49.52
CA ASN A 539 22.60 -32.18 -50.05
C ASN A 539 21.99 -33.58 -49.93
N ILE A 540 20.69 -33.68 -49.61
CA ILE A 540 19.82 -34.72 -50.15
C ILE A 540 18.46 -34.11 -50.51
N SER A 541 18.18 -34.10 -51.81
CA SER A 541 16.87 -33.85 -52.41
C SER A 541 16.05 -35.14 -52.41
N THR A 542 14.76 -35.07 -52.08
CA THR A 542 13.75 -35.97 -52.66
C THR A 542 12.44 -35.23 -52.90
N SER A 543 12.05 -35.25 -54.16
CA SER A 543 10.76 -34.85 -54.71
C SER A 543 9.68 -35.89 -54.44
N SER A 544 8.43 -35.46 -54.26
CA SER A 544 7.29 -36.13 -54.89
C SER A 544 6.10 -35.17 -55.02
N GLN A 545 5.64 -35.08 -56.26
CA GLN A 545 4.46 -34.37 -56.73
C GLN A 545 3.19 -35.10 -56.26
N ASN A 546 2.11 -34.35 -56.00
CA ASN A 546 0.80 -34.72 -56.54
C ASN A 546 -0.20 -33.57 -56.54
N ARG A 547 -1.14 -33.69 -57.46
CA ARG A 547 -1.82 -32.68 -58.26
C ARG A 547 -3.34 -32.85 -58.12
N SER A 548 -4.10 -31.79 -57.87
CA SER A 548 -5.52 -31.59 -58.26
C SER A 548 -5.86 -30.10 -57.96
N GLN A 549 -6.07 -29.16 -58.90
CA GLN A 549 -7.26 -28.93 -59.75
C GLN A 549 -8.60 -29.16 -59.01
N ALA A 550 -9.64 -28.32 -59.05
CA ALA A 550 -9.93 -27.01 -59.64
C ALA A 550 -11.32 -26.58 -59.07
N ALA A 551 -11.62 -25.28 -58.99
CA ALA A 551 -12.96 -24.72 -59.21
C ALA A 551 -12.97 -23.20 -58.96
N THR A 552 -12.89 -22.46 -60.05
CA THR A 552 -13.20 -21.04 -60.21
C THR A 552 -14.72 -20.88 -60.36
N SER A 553 -15.32 -19.92 -59.67
CA SER A 553 -16.61 -19.34 -60.10
C SER A 553 -16.59 -17.82 -59.97
N ASN A 554 -16.60 -17.20 -61.15
CA ASN A 554 -17.00 -15.82 -61.39
C ASN A 554 -18.45 -15.61 -60.94
N ASN A 555 -18.78 -14.42 -60.43
CA ASN A 555 -19.99 -13.74 -60.87
C ASN A 555 -19.91 -12.22 -60.66
N GLN A 556 -20.22 -11.51 -61.74
CA GLN A 556 -20.31 -10.07 -61.88
C GLN A 556 -21.65 -9.54 -61.33
N ILE A 557 -21.55 -8.33 -60.75
CA ILE A 557 -22.44 -7.15 -60.64
C ILE A 557 -23.84 -7.23 -61.32
N PRO A 558 -24.85 -6.49 -60.79
CA PRO A 558 -24.99 -5.08 -61.20
C PRO A 558 -25.42 -4.08 -60.10
N SER A 559 -24.99 -2.85 -60.40
CA SER A 559 -25.33 -1.52 -59.91
C SER A 559 -26.76 -1.28 -59.41
N GLY A 560 -26.86 -0.38 -58.42
CA GLY A 560 -28.10 0.30 -58.04
C GLY A 560 -27.81 1.57 -57.24
N ALA A 561 -27.79 2.70 -57.93
CA ALA A 561 -27.70 4.04 -57.35
C ALA A 561 -29.02 4.41 -56.63
N SER A 562 -28.93 5.11 -55.51
CA SER A 562 -29.91 6.15 -55.16
C SER A 562 -29.32 7.13 -54.16
N GLU A 563 -29.22 8.37 -54.62
CA GLU A 563 -29.08 9.57 -53.82
C GLU A 563 -30.33 9.74 -52.94
N SER A 564 -30.16 10.16 -51.68
CA SER A 564 -31.14 11.06 -51.06
C SER A 564 -30.50 11.86 -49.95
N SER A 565 -30.44 13.16 -50.21
CA SER A 565 -30.28 14.24 -49.26
C SER A 565 -31.36 14.17 -48.17
N ASN A 566 -30.99 14.37 -46.90
CA ASN A 566 -31.86 15.08 -45.97
C ASN A 566 -31.09 15.58 -44.74
N SER A 567 -30.94 16.90 -44.70
CA SER A 567 -30.57 17.70 -43.56
C SER A 567 -31.74 17.80 -42.58
N HIS A 568 -31.57 17.32 -41.35
CA HIS A 568 -32.39 17.76 -40.23
C HIS A 568 -31.54 17.92 -38.97
N ILE A 569 -31.32 19.20 -38.62
CA ILE A 569 -30.87 19.66 -37.31
C ILE A 569 -31.99 19.35 -36.31
N VAL A 570 -31.72 18.48 -35.34
CA VAL A 570 -32.55 18.33 -34.13
C VAL A 570 -31.63 18.42 -32.92
N SER A 571 -31.71 19.55 -32.24
CA SER A 571 -31.19 19.79 -30.89
C SER A 571 -31.79 18.77 -29.91
N ASN A 572 -30.95 17.94 -29.28
CA ASN A 572 -31.40 16.99 -28.26
C ASN A 572 -30.77 17.30 -26.90
N VAL A 573 -31.65 17.76 -26.02
CA VAL A 573 -31.48 18.02 -24.60
C VAL A 573 -31.04 16.76 -23.86
N GLU A 574 -30.16 17.00 -22.89
CA GLU A 574 -29.49 16.06 -21.99
C GLU A 574 -30.46 15.11 -21.25
N LYS A 575 -30.41 13.80 -21.54
CA LYS A 575 -31.15 12.76 -20.80
C LYS A 575 -30.30 12.16 -19.69
N GLN A 576 -30.55 12.62 -18.46
CA GLN A 576 -30.05 12.00 -17.23
C GLN A 576 -30.68 10.61 -16.99
N LYS A 577 -29.89 9.68 -16.44
CA LYS A 577 -30.27 8.27 -16.22
C LYS A 577 -31.32 8.13 -15.11
N ALA A 578 -32.42 7.44 -15.40
CA ALA A 578 -33.54 7.23 -14.49
C ALA A 578 -33.25 6.19 -13.38
N PRO A 579 -33.68 6.43 -12.13
CA PRO A 579 -33.55 5.49 -11.00
C PRO A 579 -34.64 4.39 -11.01
N GLY A 580 -34.32 3.22 -10.44
CA GLY A 580 -35.07 1.96 -10.56
C GLY A 580 -36.60 2.04 -10.39
N LYS A 581 -37.35 1.41 -11.31
CA LYS A 581 -38.79 1.62 -11.57
C LYS A 581 -39.77 0.86 -10.66
N SER A 582 -39.34 0.13 -9.62
CA SER A 582 -40.30 -0.61 -8.81
C SER A 582 -41.26 0.34 -8.09
N ARG A 583 -42.56 0.04 -8.09
CA ARG A 583 -43.61 0.87 -7.45
C ARG A 583 -43.27 1.17 -5.98
N SER A 584 -42.69 0.21 -5.25
CA SER A 584 -42.23 0.37 -3.87
C SER A 584 -41.02 1.32 -3.74
N ALA A 585 -40.05 1.27 -4.65
CA ALA A 585 -38.91 2.19 -4.66
C ALA A 585 -39.31 3.61 -5.07
N VAL A 586 -40.24 3.74 -6.02
CA VAL A 586 -40.79 5.04 -6.45
C VAL A 586 -41.62 5.66 -5.32
N ASN A 587 -42.49 4.89 -4.66
CA ASN A 587 -43.25 5.39 -3.49
C ASN A 587 -42.33 5.72 -2.32
N GLY A 588 -41.33 4.88 -2.02
CA GLY A 588 -40.36 5.15 -0.96
C GLY A 588 -39.48 6.38 -1.20
N ARG A 589 -39.27 6.78 -2.47
CA ARG A 589 -38.58 8.03 -2.83
C ARG A 589 -39.52 9.23 -2.82
N LYS A 590 -40.72 9.11 -3.40
CA LYS A 590 -41.74 10.17 -3.35
C LYS A 590 -42.07 10.54 -1.91
N LEU A 591 -42.13 9.56 -1.01
CA LEU A 591 -42.42 9.78 0.40
C LEU A 591 -41.26 10.48 1.13
N ARG A 592 -40.00 10.09 0.87
CA ARG A 592 -38.80 10.77 1.40
C ARG A 592 -38.63 12.18 0.85
N LYS A 593 -39.04 12.41 -0.39
CA LYS A 593 -39.00 13.73 -1.04
C LYS A 593 -40.09 14.67 -0.52
N LYS A 594 -41.26 14.13 -0.14
CA LYS A 594 -42.36 14.90 0.45
C LYS A 594 -42.15 15.28 1.93
N THR A 595 -41.29 14.57 2.66
CA THR A 595 -41.12 14.77 4.12
C THR A 595 -39.92 15.62 4.49
N GLY A 596 -39.05 15.98 3.54
CA GLY A 596 -37.77 16.61 3.88
C GLY A 596 -36.86 15.64 4.66
N THR A 597 -35.56 15.81 4.57
CA THR A 597 -34.59 14.88 5.20
C THR A 597 -34.50 14.99 6.73
N GLN A 598 -35.45 15.66 7.36
CA GLN A 598 -35.61 15.69 8.81
C GLN A 598 -37.03 15.26 9.14
N SER A 599 -37.14 14.17 9.91
CA SER A 599 -38.34 13.76 10.66
C SER A 599 -39.62 13.53 9.85
N PHE A 600 -40.09 12.26 9.78
CA PHE A 600 -41.52 12.05 9.54
C PHE A 600 -42.26 12.71 10.70
N PRO A 601 -43.24 13.62 10.48
CA PRO A 601 -44.04 14.13 11.58
C PRO A 601 -44.62 12.91 12.31
N ALA A 602 -44.18 12.78 13.55
CA ALA A 602 -44.40 11.64 14.44
C ALA A 602 -45.83 11.68 14.95
N ASP A 603 -46.81 11.70 14.05
CA ASP A 603 -48.17 11.53 14.50
C ASP A 603 -48.36 10.05 14.85
N ASN A 604 -48.28 9.77 16.15
CA ASN A 604 -48.57 8.46 16.75
C ASN A 604 -50.00 8.01 16.45
N SER A 605 -50.88 8.93 16.03
CA SER A 605 -52.23 8.62 15.55
C SER A 605 -52.23 7.99 14.15
N SER A 606 -51.14 8.09 13.38
CA SER A 606 -51.11 7.58 12.01
C SER A 606 -51.37 6.08 11.97
N THR A 607 -52.31 5.64 11.11
CA THR A 607 -52.67 4.22 10.90
C THR A 607 -51.43 3.37 10.59
N ARG A 608 -50.41 4.00 10.02
CA ARG A 608 -49.14 3.39 9.67
C ARG A 608 -48.24 3.13 10.87
N TYR A 609 -48.16 4.06 11.82
CA TYR A 609 -47.44 3.84 13.08
C TYR A 609 -48.14 2.77 13.91
N ARG A 610 -49.48 2.82 14.01
CA ARG A 610 -50.29 1.79 14.69
C ARG A 610 -50.03 0.40 14.08
N SER A 611 -50.11 0.27 12.75
CA SER A 611 -49.82 -1.01 12.07
C SER A 611 -48.40 -1.52 12.30
N TRP A 612 -47.41 -0.61 12.34
CA TRP A 612 -46.03 -0.98 12.65
C TRP A 612 -45.86 -1.44 14.09
N ARG A 613 -46.41 -0.69 15.05
CA ARG A 613 -46.40 -1.00 16.49
C ARG A 613 -47.06 -2.36 16.74
N THR A 614 -48.22 -2.64 16.15
CA THR A 614 -48.88 -3.95 16.22
C THR A 614 -48.00 -5.07 15.67
N LYS A 615 -47.26 -4.85 14.58
CA LYS A 615 -46.33 -5.86 14.03
C LYS A 615 -45.11 -6.10 14.89
N ILE A 616 -44.64 -5.09 15.62
CA ILE A 616 -43.54 -5.25 16.58
C ILE A 616 -44.05 -5.99 17.82
N LEU A 617 -45.19 -5.58 18.39
CA LEU A 617 -45.82 -6.23 19.54
C LEU A 617 -46.17 -7.71 19.28
N LYS A 618 -46.47 -8.07 18.03
CA LYS A 618 -46.68 -9.48 17.63
C LYS A 618 -45.39 -10.31 17.70
N GLU A 619 -44.22 -9.69 17.54
CA GLU A 619 -42.91 -10.36 17.62
C GLU A 619 -42.29 -10.27 19.02
N ASP A 620 -42.66 -9.24 19.78
CA ASP A 620 -42.18 -8.98 21.14
C ASP A 620 -43.28 -8.25 21.94
N PRO A 621 -44.11 -9.00 22.69
CA PRO A 621 -45.27 -8.45 23.40
C PRO A 621 -44.92 -7.37 24.44
N GLU A 622 -43.69 -7.36 24.94
CA GLU A 622 -43.19 -6.41 25.94
C GLU A 622 -42.22 -5.38 25.35
N ALA A 623 -42.20 -5.21 24.02
CA ALA A 623 -41.35 -4.21 23.40
C ALA A 623 -41.70 -2.79 23.87
N GLY A 624 -40.69 -2.02 24.29
CA GLY A 624 -40.84 -0.60 24.65
C GLY A 624 -40.96 0.28 23.40
N PHE A 625 -41.77 1.35 23.46
CA PHE A 625 -41.93 2.31 22.36
C PHE A 625 -41.68 3.73 22.87
N ASP A 626 -40.94 4.51 22.09
CA ASP A 626 -40.69 5.92 22.35
C ASP A 626 -41.61 6.75 21.46
N ASP A 627 -42.82 6.93 21.95
CA ASP A 627 -43.90 7.64 21.26
C ASP A 627 -43.58 9.14 21.10
N LYS A 628 -42.69 9.73 21.92
CA LYS A 628 -42.47 11.20 21.90
C LYS A 628 -41.30 11.63 21.03
N ASP A 629 -40.16 10.96 21.17
CA ASP A 629 -38.91 11.50 20.61
C ASP A 629 -38.44 10.75 19.36
N ARG A 630 -38.88 9.49 19.16
CA ARG A 630 -38.29 8.58 18.16
C ARG A 630 -39.32 7.64 17.51
N PRO A 631 -40.21 8.13 16.63
CA PRO A 631 -41.17 7.29 15.92
C PRO A 631 -40.46 6.20 15.10
N PHE A 632 -41.05 5.00 15.07
CA PHE A 632 -40.52 3.79 14.42
C PHE A 632 -39.21 3.24 15.04
N GLN A 633 -39.02 3.44 16.35
CA GLN A 633 -38.05 2.70 17.17
C GLN A 633 -38.77 1.88 18.23
N ALA A 634 -38.28 0.66 18.45
CA ALA A 634 -38.80 -0.23 19.48
C ALA A 634 -37.65 -0.82 20.29
N GLN A 635 -37.80 -0.85 21.61
CA GLN A 635 -36.89 -1.48 22.54
C GLN A 635 -37.24 -2.96 22.63
N CYS A 636 -36.26 -3.83 22.38
CA CYS A 636 -36.45 -5.27 22.58
C CYS A 636 -36.57 -5.59 24.08
N SER A 637 -37.62 -6.29 24.50
CA SER A 637 -37.83 -6.65 25.92
C SER A 637 -36.70 -7.50 26.47
N THR A 638 -36.12 -8.36 25.63
CA THR A 638 -35.11 -9.34 26.03
C THR A 638 -33.78 -8.67 26.37
N CYS A 639 -33.25 -7.79 25.52
CA CYS A 639 -31.93 -7.16 25.74
C CYS A 639 -31.98 -5.66 26.03
N GLN A 640 -33.17 -5.07 26.07
CA GLN A 640 -33.38 -3.64 26.32
C GLN A 640 -32.75 -2.70 25.27
N VAL A 641 -32.35 -3.22 24.09
CA VAL A 641 -31.76 -2.42 23.00
C VAL A 641 -32.85 -1.82 22.09
N TRP A 642 -32.72 -0.52 21.79
CA TRP A 642 -33.57 0.20 20.84
C TRP A 642 -33.20 -0.11 19.38
N VAL A 643 -34.16 -0.62 18.60
CA VAL A 643 -33.96 -0.98 17.19
C VAL A 643 -34.81 -0.10 16.28
N ARG A 644 -34.14 0.63 15.38
CA ARG A 644 -34.78 1.55 14.42
C ARG A 644 -35.21 0.84 13.13
N GLY A 645 -36.48 1.01 12.74
CA GLY A 645 -37.02 0.52 11.46
C GLY A 645 -36.32 1.13 10.24
N LYS A 646 -36.26 0.39 9.11
CA LYS A 646 -35.58 0.81 7.87
C LYS A 646 -36.39 1.83 7.04
N GLY A 647 -37.64 2.07 7.44
CA GLY A 647 -38.59 3.05 6.88
C GLY A 647 -39.91 2.98 7.65
N GLY A 648 -40.78 3.99 7.54
CA GLY A 648 -42.00 4.14 8.37
C GLY A 648 -43.00 3.00 8.20
N GLY A 649 -42.79 1.86 8.85
CA GLY A 649 -43.60 0.65 8.72
C GLY A 649 -42.83 -0.66 8.54
N ASP A 650 -41.51 -0.64 8.36
CA ASP A 650 -40.70 -1.86 8.16
C ASP A 650 -40.21 -2.44 9.50
N THR A 651 -40.57 -3.69 9.79
CA THR A 651 -40.16 -4.42 11.00
C THR A 651 -38.98 -5.37 10.79
N THR A 652 -38.43 -5.48 9.57
CA THR A 652 -37.38 -6.46 9.22
C THR A 652 -36.17 -6.38 10.13
N ARG A 653 -35.76 -5.16 10.52
CA ARG A 653 -34.63 -4.94 11.43
C ARG A 653 -34.91 -5.45 12.84
N PHE A 654 -36.10 -5.21 13.36
CA PHE A 654 -36.51 -5.69 14.67
C PHE A 654 -36.63 -7.21 14.69
N LYS A 655 -37.23 -7.82 13.66
CA LYS A 655 -37.30 -9.28 13.51
C LYS A 655 -35.91 -9.92 13.46
N ASN A 656 -35.00 -9.33 12.67
CA ASN A 656 -33.63 -9.82 12.58
C ASN A 656 -32.88 -9.68 13.91
N HIS A 657 -33.12 -8.60 14.65
CA HIS A 657 -32.58 -8.42 15.98
C HIS A 657 -33.11 -9.47 16.96
N LYS A 658 -34.43 -9.70 17.02
CA LYS A 658 -35.03 -10.68 17.94
C LYS A 658 -34.50 -12.10 17.71
N LYS A 659 -34.27 -12.48 16.44
CA LYS A 659 -33.66 -13.79 16.08
C LYS A 659 -32.27 -14.03 16.66
N ILE A 660 -31.51 -12.97 16.95
CA ILE A 660 -30.14 -13.04 17.49
C ILE A 660 -30.06 -12.51 18.93
N CYS A 661 -31.18 -12.11 19.51
CA CYS A 661 -31.24 -11.51 20.82
C CYS A 661 -31.29 -12.61 21.87
N LEU A 662 -30.19 -12.79 22.61
CA LEU A 662 -30.14 -13.67 23.77
C LEU A 662 -30.61 -12.89 25.01
N PRO A 663 -31.31 -13.54 25.97
CA PRO A 663 -31.57 -12.92 27.27
C PRO A 663 -30.25 -12.53 27.93
N PRO A 664 -30.19 -11.41 28.67
CA PRO A 664 -29.07 -11.14 29.56
C PRO A 664 -28.89 -12.37 30.42
N GLN A 665 -27.69 -12.96 30.39
CA GLN A 665 -27.37 -14.00 31.35
C GLN A 665 -27.38 -13.32 32.71
N ASP A 666 -28.28 -13.74 33.59
CA ASP A 666 -28.19 -13.43 35.00
C ASP A 666 -26.79 -13.86 35.44
N GLU A 667 -25.95 -12.88 35.77
CA GLU A 667 -24.69 -13.16 36.45
C GLU A 667 -25.07 -13.68 37.84
N ASP A 668 -24.96 -15.00 37.98
CA ASP A 668 -25.20 -15.74 39.21
C ASP A 668 -24.54 -15.05 40.41
N GLU A 669 -25.38 -14.95 41.44
CA GLU A 669 -25.03 -14.85 42.84
C GLU A 669 -23.93 -15.87 43.25
N GLU A 670 -23.33 -15.57 44.41
CA GLU A 670 -22.43 -16.41 45.20
C GLU A 670 -20.93 -16.40 44.88
N LYS A 671 -20.20 -15.63 45.71
CA LYS A 671 -19.31 -16.20 46.74
C LYS A 671 -18.99 -15.17 47.83
N LYS A 672 -19.77 -15.18 48.92
CA LYS A 672 -19.43 -14.52 50.19
C LYS A 672 -18.65 -15.49 51.09
N PRO A 673 -17.52 -15.09 51.71
CA PRO A 673 -16.84 -15.90 52.72
C PRO A 673 -17.51 -15.77 54.11
N PRO A 674 -17.29 -16.75 55.02
CA PRO A 674 -18.12 -16.95 56.20
C PRO A 674 -17.81 -15.99 57.35
N LYS A 675 -18.88 -15.66 58.10
CA LYS A 675 -18.88 -14.82 59.31
C LYS A 675 -18.01 -15.41 60.44
N LYS A 676 -17.20 -14.56 61.08
CA LYS A 676 -16.79 -14.72 62.49
C LYS A 676 -16.99 -13.40 63.28
N LYS A 677 -18.01 -13.47 64.15
CA LYS A 677 -18.20 -12.91 65.51
C LYS A 677 -17.73 -11.48 65.86
N ALA A 678 -18.74 -10.61 66.00
CA ALA A 678 -19.13 -9.85 67.21
C ALA A 678 -18.16 -8.83 67.89
N LYS A 679 -18.56 -7.54 67.86
CA LYS A 679 -19.03 -6.71 69.00
C LYS A 679 -19.50 -5.35 68.42
N LYS A 680 -20.79 -4.97 68.55
CA LYS A 680 -21.35 -3.97 69.50
C LYS A 680 -20.48 -2.69 69.60
N SER A 681 -20.99 -1.47 69.45
CA SER A 681 -22.36 -0.94 69.42
C SER A 681 -22.28 0.57 69.11
N GLU A 682 -23.45 1.14 68.74
CA GLU A 682 -23.86 2.55 68.94
C GLU A 682 -23.05 3.63 68.23
N GLY A 683 -23.56 4.20 67.13
CA GLY A 683 -24.61 5.22 67.07
C GLY A 683 -24.16 6.19 65.97
N SER A 684 -24.90 7.12 65.38
CA SER A 684 -26.26 7.62 65.49
C SER A 684 -26.37 8.61 64.30
N THR A 685 -27.57 8.74 63.72
CA THR A 685 -28.12 9.95 63.03
C THR A 685 -27.30 10.63 61.92
N CYS A 686 -27.74 10.57 60.65
CA CYS A 686 -28.81 11.38 60.01
C CYS A 686 -28.34 12.73 59.40
N ILE A 687 -28.78 12.93 58.15
CA ILE A 687 -29.23 14.20 57.52
C ILE A 687 -28.20 15.03 56.69
N ALA A 688 -28.45 14.97 55.37
CA ALA A 688 -28.70 16.07 54.42
C ALA A 688 -27.60 16.99 53.86
N PHE A 689 -27.69 17.10 52.52
CA PHE A 689 -27.61 18.29 51.65
C PHE A 689 -26.35 19.16 51.65
N GLY A 690 -25.92 19.53 50.43
CA GLY A 690 -25.38 20.88 50.22
C GLY A 690 -24.26 20.98 49.20
N VAL A 691 -24.64 21.33 47.97
CA VAL A 691 -23.80 21.88 46.92
C VAL A 691 -23.18 23.22 47.36
N SER A 692 -21.91 23.51 47.07
CA SER A 692 -21.46 24.69 46.30
C SER A 692 -19.94 24.95 46.36
N MET A 693 -19.47 25.63 45.32
CA MET A 693 -18.11 26.06 44.99
C MET A 693 -17.39 26.91 46.05
N LEU A 694 -16.05 26.91 46.05
CA LEU A 694 -15.22 28.07 45.62
C LEU A 694 -13.70 27.85 45.82
N ILE A 695 -12.99 28.34 44.80
CA ILE A 695 -11.61 28.84 44.67
C ILE A 695 -10.92 29.25 45.99
N ARG A 696 -9.65 28.85 46.16
CA ARG A 696 -8.52 29.64 46.72
C ARG A 696 -7.20 28.88 46.51
N PHE A 697 -6.29 29.43 45.72
CA PHE A 697 -5.11 30.24 46.13
C PHE A 697 -4.05 29.46 46.90
N TRP A 698 -2.92 29.26 46.22
CA TRP A 698 -1.68 28.63 46.67
C TRP A 698 -0.74 29.72 47.18
N PRO A 699 -0.24 29.69 48.43
CA PRO A 699 0.88 30.51 48.83
C PRO A 699 2.19 29.71 48.72
N GLY A 700 3.23 30.35 48.17
CA GLY A 700 4.60 29.84 48.26
C GLY A 700 5.21 30.10 49.65
N PRO A 701 6.44 29.64 49.89
CA PRO A 701 7.26 30.22 50.94
C PRO A 701 8.62 30.75 50.45
N GLU A 702 9.00 31.81 51.16
CA GLU A 702 10.18 32.66 51.04
C GLU A 702 11.49 31.98 51.46
N LEU A 703 12.56 32.61 50.96
CA LEU A 703 13.95 32.53 51.40
C LEU A 703 14.14 32.86 52.89
N SER A 704 15.06 32.15 53.55
CA SER A 704 15.88 32.71 54.64
C SER A 704 17.19 31.95 54.87
N ARG A 705 18.18 32.73 55.28
CA ARG A 705 19.64 32.53 55.36
C ARG A 705 20.15 31.51 56.40
N SER A 706 21.32 30.95 56.05
CA SER A 706 22.56 30.77 56.83
C SER A 706 22.54 30.00 58.16
N GLY A 707 23.30 28.90 58.17
CA GLY A 707 23.76 28.21 59.38
C GLY A 707 24.73 27.08 59.02
N TYR A 708 26.03 27.34 59.14
CA TYR A 708 27.12 26.37 58.99
C TYR A 708 27.07 25.34 60.14
N GLN A 709 26.91 24.05 59.85
CA GLN A 709 27.12 22.92 60.77
C GLN A 709 27.61 21.68 59.98
N PRO A 710 28.40 20.78 60.59
CA PRO A 710 29.26 19.85 59.88
C PRO A 710 28.54 18.58 59.38
N GLN A 711 28.96 18.10 58.20
CA GLN A 711 28.46 16.92 57.50
C GLN A 711 28.60 15.63 58.33
N PRO A 712 27.55 14.79 58.44
CA PRO A 712 27.72 13.39 58.79
C PRO A 712 28.18 12.59 57.55
N LYS A 713 29.11 11.66 57.80
CA LYS A 713 29.79 10.79 56.83
C LYS A 713 28.80 10.11 55.87
N LYS A 714 28.97 10.34 54.57
CA LYS A 714 28.29 9.61 53.50
C LYS A 714 28.73 8.15 53.51
N ASN A 715 27.79 7.24 53.75
CA ASN A 715 27.97 5.83 53.44
C ASN A 715 28.09 5.68 51.92
N VAL A 716 29.21 5.11 51.48
CA VAL A 716 29.50 4.76 50.10
C VAL A 716 28.54 3.64 49.69
N THR A 717 27.52 3.97 48.91
CA THR A 717 26.67 2.98 48.22
C THR A 717 27.49 2.39 47.09
N THR A 718 27.85 1.12 47.23
CA THR A 718 28.52 0.29 46.24
C THR A 718 27.72 0.30 44.93
N LEU A 719 28.30 0.87 43.86
CA LEU A 719 27.72 0.86 42.52
C LEU A 719 27.73 -0.57 41.97
N ASN A 720 26.54 -1.18 41.86
CA ASN A 720 26.39 -2.44 41.13
C ASN A 720 26.73 -2.22 39.65
N PRO A 721 27.42 -3.18 38.99
CA PRO A 721 27.72 -3.09 37.57
C PRO A 721 26.44 -3.01 36.73
N PRO A 722 26.45 -2.29 35.59
CA PRO A 722 25.29 -2.15 34.72
C PRO A 722 24.83 -3.52 34.23
N THR A 723 23.56 -3.85 34.48
CA THR A 723 22.92 -5.07 34.01
C THR A 723 22.87 -5.04 32.48
N ALA A 724 23.31 -6.10 31.82
CA ALA A 724 23.18 -6.22 30.37
C ALA A 724 21.69 -6.12 29.97
N VAL A 725 21.40 -5.34 28.93
CA VAL A 725 20.05 -5.14 28.39
C VAL A 725 19.98 -5.68 26.97
N VAL A 726 18.87 -6.34 26.63
CA VAL A 726 18.58 -6.88 25.30
C VAL A 726 17.32 -6.25 24.72
N PRO A 727 17.14 -6.20 23.39
CA PRO A 727 15.91 -5.68 22.79
C PRO A 727 14.66 -6.43 23.26
N CYS A 728 13.56 -5.71 23.47
CA CYS A 728 12.28 -6.29 23.87
C CYS A 728 11.75 -7.26 22.79
N PRO A 729 11.46 -8.53 23.14
CA PRO A 729 10.99 -9.51 22.16
C PRO A 729 9.55 -9.26 21.67
N GLY A 730 8.80 -8.35 22.31
CA GLY A 730 7.38 -8.14 22.03
C GLY A 730 6.50 -9.34 22.43
N LEU A 731 5.20 -9.24 22.19
CA LEU A 731 4.26 -10.35 22.37
C LEU A 731 4.32 -11.31 21.18
N THR A 732 4.49 -12.58 21.45
CA THR A 732 4.58 -13.67 20.47
C THR A 732 3.57 -14.77 20.81
N SER A 733 3.55 -15.85 20.01
CA SER A 733 2.76 -17.06 20.33
C SER A 733 3.13 -17.71 21.67
N ARG A 734 4.29 -17.38 22.26
CA ARG A 734 4.71 -17.84 23.58
C ARG A 734 3.86 -17.23 24.70
N GLU A 735 3.53 -15.95 24.59
CA GLU A 735 2.70 -15.25 25.58
C GLU A 735 1.21 -15.52 25.37
N ASP A 736 0.76 -15.66 24.11
CA ASP A 736 -0.61 -16.04 23.78
C ASP A 736 -0.65 -16.76 22.42
N ALA A 737 -1.02 -18.05 22.42
CA ALA A 737 -1.04 -18.88 21.22
C ALA A 737 -1.91 -18.32 20.08
N ARG A 738 -2.87 -17.43 20.36
CA ARG A 738 -3.74 -16.79 19.34
C ARG A 738 -3.03 -15.67 18.58
N ILE A 739 -1.89 -15.18 19.06
CA ILE A 739 -1.13 -14.09 18.42
C ILE A 739 -0.70 -14.50 17.01
N GLY A 740 -0.19 -15.73 16.82
CA GLY A 740 0.12 -16.25 15.50
C GLY A 740 -1.06 -16.14 14.54
N THR A 741 -2.24 -16.65 14.93
CA THR A 741 -3.46 -16.54 14.12
C THR A 741 -3.88 -15.09 13.87
N TYR A 742 -3.74 -14.21 14.85
CA TYR A 742 -4.11 -12.80 14.74
C TYR A 742 -3.19 -12.04 13.77
N LEU A 743 -1.87 -12.28 13.81
CA LEU A 743 -0.90 -11.71 12.87
C LEU A 743 -1.17 -12.18 11.44
N HIS A 744 -1.47 -13.48 11.25
CA HIS A 744 -1.74 -14.04 9.93
C HIS A 744 -3.03 -13.52 9.28
N ARG A 745 -4.03 -13.10 10.08
CA ARG A 745 -5.33 -12.62 9.54
C ARG A 745 -5.45 -11.11 9.42
N THR A 746 -4.61 -10.35 10.11
CA THR A 746 -4.78 -8.90 10.24
C THR A 746 -3.89 -8.19 9.24
N ALA A 747 -4.50 -7.55 8.24
CA ALA A 747 -3.75 -6.76 7.24
C ALA A 747 -3.31 -5.37 7.75
N TYR A 748 -3.72 -4.98 8.96
CA TYR A 748 -3.39 -3.67 9.54
C TYR A 748 -2.01 -3.70 10.20
N LYS A 749 -1.19 -2.65 10.00
CA LYS A 749 0.13 -2.51 10.64
C LYS A 749 0.04 -2.24 12.15
N SER A 750 -1.12 -1.82 12.65
CA SER A 750 -1.33 -1.43 14.05
C SER A 750 -2.80 -1.54 14.45
N GLY A 751 -3.09 -1.46 15.75
CA GLY A 751 -4.45 -1.51 16.28
C GLY A 751 -4.61 -0.77 17.61
N GLY A 752 -5.86 -0.70 18.08
CA GLY A 752 -6.20 -0.09 19.37
C GLY A 752 -6.62 1.38 19.34
N GLY A 753 -6.49 2.06 18.19
CA GLY A 753 -7.00 3.42 18.02
C GLY A 753 -8.52 3.50 18.00
N ARG A 754 -9.06 4.67 18.39
CA ARG A 754 -10.51 4.93 18.39
C ARG A 754 -11.12 4.80 16.99
N ALA A 755 -12.42 4.57 16.93
CA ALA A 755 -13.13 4.45 15.66
C ALA A 755 -13.10 5.77 14.87
N LYS A 756 -12.87 5.73 13.55
CA LYS A 756 -12.75 6.92 12.68
C LYS A 756 -13.90 7.92 12.85
N HIS A 757 -15.13 7.45 13.08
CA HIS A 757 -16.29 8.32 13.25
C HIS A 757 -16.31 9.04 14.60
N VAL A 758 -15.75 8.46 15.67
CA VAL A 758 -15.62 9.11 16.98
C VAL A 758 -14.63 10.26 16.86
N VAL A 759 -13.45 9.97 16.28
CA VAL A 759 -12.40 10.97 16.04
C VAL A 759 -12.91 12.09 15.11
N ALA A 760 -13.67 11.76 14.07
CA ALA A 760 -14.28 12.74 13.16
C ALA A 760 -15.25 13.69 13.87
N VAL A 761 -16.14 13.16 14.71
CA VAL A 761 -17.13 13.97 15.43
C VAL A 761 -16.45 14.85 16.47
N GLU A 762 -15.42 14.35 17.13
CA GLU A 762 -14.63 15.11 18.12
C GLU A 762 -13.82 16.24 17.48
N MET A 763 -13.13 15.97 16.36
CA MET A 763 -12.27 16.97 15.70
C MET A 763 -13.06 18.00 14.89
N PHE A 764 -14.19 17.60 14.29
CA PHE A 764 -14.87 18.41 13.28
C PHE A 764 -16.38 18.58 13.51
N GLY A 765 -16.96 18.01 14.57
CA GLY A 765 -18.40 18.06 14.83
C GLY A 765 -19.25 17.30 13.79
N GLU A 766 -18.62 16.54 12.89
CA GLU A 766 -19.27 15.95 11.72
C GLU A 766 -18.90 14.47 11.54
N THR A 767 -19.79 13.71 10.91
CA THR A 767 -19.52 12.29 10.62
C THR A 767 -18.40 12.13 9.59
N TYR A 768 -17.53 11.12 9.75
CA TYR A 768 -16.39 10.87 8.84
C TYR A 768 -16.77 10.88 7.35
N SER A 769 -17.96 10.41 6.97
CA SER A 769 -18.42 10.43 5.57
C SER A 769 -18.61 11.83 4.98
N ARG A 770 -18.97 12.81 5.82
CA ARG A 770 -19.25 14.20 5.42
C ARG A 770 -18.03 15.10 5.42
N LEU A 771 -16.93 14.65 6.01
CA LEU A 771 -15.66 15.38 6.02
C LEU A 771 -15.08 15.54 4.60
N THR A 772 -14.36 16.64 4.38
CA THR A 772 -13.53 16.86 3.18
C THR A 772 -12.38 15.85 3.12
N TYR A 773 -11.67 15.78 2.01
CA TYR A 773 -10.51 14.89 1.88
C TYR A 773 -9.43 15.22 2.93
N GLU A 774 -9.07 16.49 3.06
CA GLU A 774 -8.09 17.00 4.04
C GLU A 774 -8.49 16.68 5.49
N GLN A 775 -9.76 16.92 5.87
CA GLN A 775 -10.25 16.57 7.19
C GLN A 775 -10.21 15.06 7.45
N LYS A 776 -10.49 14.24 6.44
CA LYS A 776 -10.36 12.78 6.55
C LYS A 776 -8.91 12.36 6.75
N GLU A 777 -7.95 13.02 6.09
CA GLU A 777 -6.52 12.76 6.33
C GLU A 777 -6.13 13.12 7.75
N GLU A 778 -6.62 14.24 8.28
CA GLU A 778 -6.34 14.64 9.65
C GLU A 778 -6.94 13.68 10.69
N VAL A 779 -8.16 13.17 10.46
CA VAL A 779 -8.72 12.07 11.27
C VAL A 779 -7.86 10.80 11.19
N ARG A 780 -7.29 10.47 10.02
CA ARG A 780 -6.42 9.28 9.88
C ARG A 780 -5.14 9.46 10.68
N LYS A 781 -4.46 10.61 10.54
CA LYS A 781 -3.25 10.96 11.31
C LYS A 781 -3.51 10.91 12.81
N ARG A 782 -4.58 11.54 13.28
CA ARG A 782 -4.96 11.49 14.71
C ARG A 782 -5.18 10.06 15.18
N ARG A 783 -5.91 9.25 14.41
CA ARG A 783 -6.14 7.85 14.75
C ARG A 783 -4.85 7.02 14.77
N GLU A 784 -3.88 7.30 13.90
CA GLU A 784 -2.57 6.65 13.89
C GLU A 784 -1.79 6.94 15.17
N THR A 785 -1.83 8.18 15.68
CA THR A 785 -1.22 8.53 16.98
C THR A 785 -1.90 7.88 18.18
N GLU A 786 -3.15 7.40 18.04
CA GLU A 786 -3.91 6.74 19.10
C GLU A 786 -3.78 5.20 19.07
N MET A 787 -2.98 4.64 18.16
CA MET A 787 -2.76 3.20 18.09
C MET A 787 -2.01 2.72 19.33
N ARG A 788 -2.48 1.62 19.92
CA ARG A 788 -1.93 1.10 21.18
C ARG A 788 -0.91 -0.02 20.97
N TRP A 789 -1.00 -0.74 19.85
CA TRP A 789 -0.06 -1.80 19.49
C TRP A 789 0.28 -1.78 18.00
N ILE A 790 1.49 -2.21 17.68
CA ILE A 790 2.05 -2.28 16.32
C ILE A 790 2.31 -3.75 16.00
N LEU A 791 1.95 -4.17 14.80
CA LEU A 791 2.21 -5.53 14.30
C LEU A 791 3.54 -5.54 13.58
N GLN A 792 4.39 -6.51 13.88
CA GLN A 792 5.63 -6.78 13.15
C GLN A 792 5.58 -8.22 12.59
N PRO A 793 4.83 -8.46 11.49
CA PRO A 793 4.62 -9.81 10.96
C PRO A 793 5.93 -10.52 10.59
N SER A 794 6.93 -9.79 10.11
CA SER A 794 8.25 -10.34 9.76
C SER A 794 9.01 -10.96 10.93
N SER A 795 8.69 -10.55 12.16
CA SER A 795 9.28 -11.07 13.39
C SER A 795 8.27 -11.82 14.24
N GLU A 796 7.09 -12.13 13.66
CA GLU A 796 5.97 -12.82 14.31
C GLU A 796 5.61 -12.27 15.71
N ARG A 797 5.72 -10.95 15.89
CA ARG A 797 5.51 -10.30 17.19
C ARG A 797 4.63 -9.06 17.10
N ILE A 798 4.10 -8.68 18.27
CA ILE A 798 3.29 -7.49 18.48
C ILE A 798 3.95 -6.66 19.57
N ILE A 799 4.21 -5.39 19.30
CA ILE A 799 4.82 -4.49 20.29
C ILE A 799 3.81 -3.43 20.73
N SER A 800 3.91 -2.98 21.98
CA SER A 800 3.17 -1.78 22.40
C SER A 800 3.68 -0.56 21.62
N SER A 801 2.78 0.36 21.31
CA SER A 801 3.14 1.70 20.82
C SER A 801 4.04 2.46 21.80
N THR A 802 3.99 2.10 23.09
CA THR A 802 4.79 2.64 24.19
C THR A 802 5.83 1.63 24.69
N CYS A 803 6.30 0.72 23.84
CA CYS A 803 7.29 -0.29 24.22
C CYS A 803 8.57 0.36 24.78
N ASP A 804 9.08 -0.16 25.91
CA ASP A 804 10.35 0.29 26.53
C ASP A 804 11.61 0.03 25.65
N GLY A 805 11.45 -0.68 24.53
CA GLY A 805 12.54 -0.99 23.58
C GLY A 805 13.50 -2.09 24.04
N HIS A 806 13.83 -2.14 25.34
CA HIS A 806 14.80 -3.07 25.92
C HIS A 806 14.28 -3.71 27.21
N VAL A 807 14.80 -4.89 27.54
CA VAL A 807 14.54 -5.64 28.77
C VAL A 807 15.86 -6.17 29.34
N PRO A 808 15.96 -6.42 30.66
CA PRO A 808 17.17 -7.00 31.25
C PRO A 808 17.49 -8.38 30.63
N ASP A 809 18.76 -8.62 30.33
CA ASP A 809 19.22 -9.92 29.83
C ASP A 809 19.15 -10.97 30.94
N PRO A 810 18.31 -12.01 30.82
CA PRO A 810 18.25 -13.08 31.81
C PRO A 810 19.57 -13.87 31.92
N ALA A 811 20.46 -13.80 30.92
CA ALA A 811 21.76 -14.48 30.95
C ALA A 811 22.83 -13.74 31.77
N GLY A 812 22.62 -12.47 32.13
CA GLY A 812 23.58 -11.65 32.88
C GLY A 812 23.70 -11.99 34.36
N SER A 813 22.79 -12.80 34.92
CA SER A 813 22.91 -13.30 36.29
C SER A 813 23.78 -14.56 36.30
N SER A 814 25.06 -14.39 36.64
CA SER A 814 26.13 -15.39 36.62
C SER A 814 26.01 -16.54 37.65
N SER A 815 24.80 -17.09 37.88
CA SER A 815 24.61 -18.33 38.64
C SER A 815 24.57 -19.53 37.67
N SER A 816 25.74 -20.12 37.49
CA SER A 816 26.01 -21.28 36.63
C SER A 816 25.33 -22.56 37.13
N SER A 817 24.08 -22.81 36.75
CA SER A 817 23.47 -24.16 36.79
C SER A 817 22.03 -24.20 36.27
N SER A 818 21.84 -24.24 34.94
CA SER A 818 20.81 -25.08 34.28
C SER A 818 20.70 -24.79 32.79
N THR A 819 20.57 -25.85 32.00
CA THR A 819 20.57 -25.94 30.54
C THR A 819 19.26 -25.47 29.87
N GLY A 820 18.55 -24.50 30.47
CA GLY A 820 17.33 -23.93 29.88
C GLY A 820 17.64 -22.62 29.14
N SER A 821 17.46 -22.59 27.82
CA SER A 821 17.51 -21.34 27.03
C SER A 821 16.41 -20.38 27.52
N SER A 822 16.75 -19.46 28.43
CA SER A 822 15.84 -18.45 28.95
C SER A 822 15.72 -17.31 27.94
N THR A 823 14.78 -17.47 27.02
CA THR A 823 14.41 -16.40 26.09
C THR A 823 13.87 -15.19 26.89
N PRO A 824 14.32 -13.96 26.62
CA PRO A 824 13.93 -12.77 27.40
C PRO A 824 12.41 -12.60 27.44
N GLN A 825 11.88 -12.05 28.52
CA GLN A 825 10.45 -11.75 28.66
C GLN A 825 10.12 -10.40 28.01
N PRO A 826 8.91 -10.19 27.46
CA PRO A 826 8.52 -8.90 26.92
C PRO A 826 8.45 -7.83 28.02
N CYS A 827 8.67 -6.57 27.67
CA CYS A 827 8.57 -5.48 28.63
C CYS A 827 7.13 -5.30 29.15
N HIS A 828 6.97 -4.62 30.28
CA HIS A 828 5.68 -4.45 30.94
C HIS A 828 4.64 -3.76 30.04
N GLN A 829 5.07 -2.82 29.19
CA GLN A 829 4.22 -2.14 28.22
C GLN A 829 3.68 -3.09 27.14
N CYS A 830 4.53 -3.99 26.61
CA CYS A 830 4.08 -5.03 25.68
C CYS A 830 3.12 -6.01 26.37
N LEU A 831 3.42 -6.45 27.59
CA LEU A 831 2.53 -7.32 28.37
C LEU A 831 1.18 -6.67 28.65
N ALA A 832 1.14 -5.37 28.91
CA ALA A 832 -0.11 -4.64 29.14
C ALA A 832 -1.06 -4.69 27.93
N VAL A 833 -0.56 -4.88 26.70
CA VAL A 833 -1.41 -5.02 25.51
C VAL A 833 -2.34 -6.24 25.62
N LEU A 834 -1.93 -7.34 26.27
CA LEU A 834 -2.79 -8.51 26.51
C LEU A 834 -4.00 -8.21 27.40
N SER A 835 -3.89 -7.22 28.27
CA SER A 835 -4.97 -6.77 29.16
C SER A 835 -5.96 -5.80 28.50
N LEU A 836 -5.63 -5.29 27.30
CA LEU A 836 -6.52 -4.37 26.59
C LEU A 836 -7.72 -5.14 26.03
N HIS A 837 -8.93 -4.82 26.53
CA HIS A 837 -10.17 -5.45 26.08
C HIS A 837 -10.32 -5.46 24.54
N ALA A 838 -9.93 -4.37 23.86
CA ALA A 838 -9.94 -4.28 22.40
C ALA A 838 -8.99 -5.28 21.73
N PHE A 839 -7.81 -5.50 22.31
CA PHE A 839 -6.83 -6.47 21.81
C PHE A 839 -7.28 -7.90 22.09
N THR A 840 -7.75 -8.21 23.30
CA THR A 840 -8.31 -9.52 23.66
C THR A 840 -9.47 -9.90 22.74
N ASN A 841 -10.38 -8.96 22.47
CA ASN A 841 -11.45 -9.15 21.48
C ASN A 841 -10.91 -9.41 20.07
N SER A 842 -9.82 -8.73 19.70
CA SER A 842 -9.15 -8.92 18.42
C SER A 842 -8.45 -10.27 18.31
N LEU A 843 -7.92 -10.83 19.40
CA LEU A 843 -7.39 -12.21 19.46
C LEU A 843 -8.53 -13.24 19.40
N ASN A 844 -9.63 -13.00 20.11
CA ASN A 844 -10.77 -13.91 20.23
C ASN A 844 -11.64 -14.06 18.99
N ARG A 845 -11.53 -13.15 18.01
CA ARG A 845 -12.23 -13.34 16.74
C ARG A 845 -11.84 -14.71 16.17
N LYS A 846 -12.77 -15.44 15.58
CA LYS A 846 -12.44 -16.66 14.83
C LYS A 846 -12.10 -16.28 13.39
N PRO A 847 -11.16 -16.98 12.72
CA PRO A 847 -11.02 -16.85 11.27
C PRO A 847 -12.38 -17.12 10.62
N PRO A 848 -12.78 -16.39 9.55
CA PRO A 848 -13.99 -16.70 8.81
C PRO A 848 -13.97 -18.16 8.34
N ALA A 849 -15.07 -18.89 8.54
CA ALA A 849 -15.16 -20.31 8.23
C ALA A 849 -15.05 -20.59 6.72
N SER A 850 -15.32 -19.60 5.88
CA SER A 850 -15.16 -19.70 4.43
C SER A 850 -14.54 -18.44 3.83
N THR A 851 -13.87 -18.64 2.69
CA THR A 851 -13.38 -17.56 1.81
C THR A 851 -14.50 -16.65 1.31
N LYS A 852 -15.75 -17.12 1.28
CA LYS A 852 -16.93 -16.31 0.91
C LYS A 852 -17.31 -15.31 2.00
N ASP A 853 -17.04 -15.59 3.27
CA ASP A 853 -17.42 -14.69 4.37
C ASP A 853 -16.51 -13.45 4.46
N TYR A 854 -15.35 -13.50 3.80
CA TYR A 854 -14.51 -12.31 3.58
C TYR A 854 -15.20 -11.25 2.68
N LEU A 855 -16.26 -11.61 1.93
CA LEU A 855 -17.06 -10.68 1.11
C LEU A 855 -17.80 -9.60 1.93
N HIS A 856 -17.84 -9.70 3.26
CA HIS A 856 -18.42 -8.69 4.14
C HIS A 856 -17.40 -7.97 5.03
N ALA A 857 -16.14 -8.40 5.02
CA ALA A 857 -15.06 -7.68 5.69
C ALA A 857 -14.79 -6.32 4.99
N ASN A 858 -14.22 -5.38 5.75
CA ASN A 858 -13.83 -4.05 5.26
C ASN A 858 -13.00 -4.18 3.96
N HIS A 859 -13.15 -3.28 2.99
CA HIS A 859 -12.53 -3.45 1.66
C HIS A 859 -11.00 -3.55 1.75
N GLU A 860 -10.38 -2.85 2.72
CA GLU A 860 -8.95 -2.93 3.06
C GLU A 860 -8.52 -4.33 3.59
N ILE A 861 -9.45 -5.10 4.18
CA ILE A 861 -9.22 -6.45 4.73
C ILE A 861 -9.31 -7.54 3.63
N ARG A 862 -10.03 -7.28 2.53
CA ARG A 862 -10.26 -8.29 1.48
C ARG A 862 -9.05 -8.60 0.62
N VAL A 863 -8.12 -7.66 0.51
CA VAL A 863 -7.03 -7.72 -0.48
C VAL A 863 -5.82 -8.49 0.06
N GLY A 864 -5.90 -8.97 1.31
CA GLY A 864 -4.72 -9.43 2.04
C GLY A 864 -4.81 -10.78 2.72
N HIS A 865 -5.64 -11.76 2.31
CA HIS A 865 -5.45 -13.22 2.48
C HIS A 865 -6.76 -14.03 2.27
N LEU A 866 -6.71 -15.04 1.38
CA LEU A 866 -7.59 -16.21 1.44
C LEU A 866 -6.71 -17.39 1.91
N PRO A 867 -7.13 -18.19 2.91
CA PRO A 867 -6.35 -19.36 3.32
C PRO A 867 -6.43 -20.46 2.24
N GLY A 868 -5.26 -20.93 1.80
CA GLY A 868 -5.13 -22.18 1.07
C GLY A 868 -5.58 -23.34 1.95
N LYS A 869 -6.46 -24.20 1.43
CA LYS A 869 -6.70 -25.51 2.02
C LYS A 869 -5.57 -26.43 1.53
N SER A 870 -4.81 -26.98 2.46
CA SER A 870 -3.96 -28.17 2.25
C SER A 870 -4.81 -29.35 1.81
#